data_AF-W7YSI1-F1
#
_entry.id   AF-W7YSI1-F1
#
_cell.length_a   1.000
_cell.length_b   1.000
_cell.length_c   1.000
_cell.angle_alpha   90.00
_cell.angle_beta   90.00
_cell.angle_gamma   90.00
#
_symmetry.space_group_name_H-M   'P 1'
#
loop_
_entity.id
_entity.type
_entity.pdbx_description
1 polymer ?
#
loop_
_entity_poly.entity_id
_entity_poly.type
_entity_poly.pdbx_seq_one_letter_code
_entity_poly.pdbx_strand_id
1 'polypeptide(L)'
;MSSFDFGKSTITKYRAGTSGDQYIDISESKKVINGTILLSEIPDFDNKVKIPNMFEVPRTNNSSLKDKEYIVDYNEGIISFSNSAEGLTLSLTYKGRGNHYVSSARIWTQEQDGEVLETLKDIVDKSSSSLEKISELSNLMKDTKQATINANDKATLADTKATYAQTQGDYAKSQGALANTASTLANTAKDNANTATSLANSATTAANNARDNANVKATYAQQQGDYALGVADSLVHKGIYNASTAYVVRNIIYYNGSTYMCISNTTGNLPTNTSYWRKLTNMNWLGTYSTSTTYNFGDIVVDSLNQTLYMCILDGTLNKALTTVVNWTTLVSVASAISNANTATTQANTARDNANTATTSANNAATSANTKATFAQTQGDYAKAQGDYAKDKAEKAIEVGTSLINRGTYSNTLAYKPLNIVVYDSGVYQNIVQSTGILPTNSSYWQLLMQTSTSVTWDTISGKPEVESHIANKSNPHAVTASQVGSYSKEEATANFAPISHNHTAIDLPNNLETITGAQAKATSAETKANTYTDNKVSAQVGTLSNLLTSKKTNTVEAINELFTSLGDGKNNVRAAIIEKGGTVAGTSPNSFKELTDGIKTLSSSINGQLNEIIPFAETINTNDPVSIKISPIALSKIPNPDILPTGNANDVAFSNDGNYLCVAHSTSPYITIYKKNGSNFIKLADPTDLPLASVTDVAFSPDGVYLSIAESMSYSATIYKRTGDTFTKLTNKASVSSFIMDLSFSPDGNYLGVATYQSPYISIHKRSGDTFTRLANPSALPSGQCNCISFSSDNNYVAVGQSTAPYLSIYKRSGDTLTKITNPSILPTDTCFGVAFSNDNKFLAFASSSSPYIIIYKRDGDTFTKIANPIDIPDGTCYSVDFSSDSNYLGVSLNSFPYFTRYKITGDTFTKLSDPSTLPTSGCNSTSFSLILTF
;
A
#
# COMPACT_ATOMS: atom_id res chain seq x y z
N MET A 1 38.88 51.01 -39.92
CA MET A 1 39.80 52.16 -40.03
C MET A 1 41.05 51.67 -40.75
N SER A 2 41.42 52.33 -41.86
CA SER A 2 42.61 51.98 -42.65
C SER A 2 43.85 52.04 -41.77
N SER A 3 44.67 50.98 -41.82
CA SER A 3 45.94 50.88 -41.10
C SER A 3 46.77 52.13 -41.31
N PHE A 4 47.11 52.84 -40.24
CA PHE A 4 48.22 53.79 -40.27
C PHE A 4 49.45 52.99 -40.71
N ASP A 5 50.00 53.32 -41.86
CA ASP A 5 51.26 52.75 -42.32
C ASP A 5 52.38 53.30 -41.42
N PHE A 6 52.83 52.49 -40.46
CA PHE A 6 53.82 52.81 -39.43
C PHE A 6 55.27 52.89 -39.97
N GLY A 7 55.46 53.03 -41.30
CA GLY A 7 56.78 53.06 -41.93
C GLY A 7 57.65 54.28 -41.61
N LYS A 8 57.12 55.34 -40.99
CA LYS A 8 57.89 56.55 -40.59
C LYS A 8 58.13 56.58 -39.08
N SER A 9 59.38 56.85 -38.67
CA SER A 9 59.82 56.80 -37.26
C SER A 9 59.13 57.84 -36.38
N THR A 10 59.00 59.06 -36.90
CA THR A 10 58.24 60.16 -36.32
C THR A 10 57.48 60.89 -37.43
N ILE A 11 56.24 61.28 -37.16
CA ILE A 11 55.44 62.12 -38.05
C ILE A 11 54.99 63.31 -37.24
N THR A 12 55.38 64.51 -37.66
CA THR A 12 54.77 65.75 -37.17
C THR A 12 53.79 66.20 -38.21
N LYS A 13 52.51 66.29 -37.86
CA LYS A 13 51.49 66.78 -38.78
C LYS A 13 50.94 68.08 -38.23
N TYR A 14 51.43 69.19 -38.77
CA TYR A 14 50.87 70.50 -38.51
C TYR A 14 49.81 70.88 -39.54
N ARG A 15 48.81 71.61 -39.08
CA ARG A 15 47.85 72.30 -39.93
C ARG A 15 48.41 73.67 -40.28
N ALA A 16 48.18 74.14 -41.50
CA ALA A 16 48.70 75.42 -41.98
C ALA A 16 47.86 76.64 -41.56
N GLY A 17 46.69 76.44 -40.95
CA GLY A 17 45.77 77.52 -40.59
C GLY A 17 45.09 78.19 -41.80
N THR A 18 45.23 77.61 -43.00
CA THR A 18 44.64 78.13 -44.24
C THR A 18 43.22 77.60 -44.44
N SER A 19 42.46 78.18 -45.37
CA SER A 19 41.06 77.78 -45.63
C SER A 19 40.89 76.28 -45.96
N GLY A 20 41.92 75.62 -46.50
CA GLY A 20 41.93 74.17 -46.78
C GLY A 20 42.57 73.28 -45.71
N ASP A 21 43.15 73.86 -44.64
CA ASP A 21 43.83 73.14 -43.55
C ASP A 21 43.79 73.97 -42.26
N GLN A 22 42.58 74.13 -41.72
CA GLN A 22 42.27 75.05 -40.62
C GLN A 22 42.70 74.48 -39.27
N TYR A 23 43.09 75.37 -38.34
CA TYR A 23 43.23 74.99 -36.94
C TYR A 23 41.89 74.56 -36.34
N ILE A 24 41.92 73.58 -35.44
CA ILE A 24 40.72 73.03 -34.81
C ILE A 24 40.47 73.75 -33.49
N ASP A 25 39.24 74.20 -33.23
CA ASP A 25 38.83 74.64 -31.90
C ASP A 25 38.78 73.44 -30.94
N ILE A 26 39.65 73.45 -29.94
CA ILE A 26 39.67 72.41 -28.91
C ILE A 26 39.23 73.04 -27.60
N SER A 27 38.28 72.39 -26.95
CA SER A 27 37.88 72.63 -25.57
C SER A 27 38.03 71.32 -24.81
N GLU A 28 38.92 71.28 -23.83
CA GLU A 28 39.15 70.07 -23.04
C GLU A 28 39.33 70.40 -21.56
N SER A 29 39.05 69.41 -20.72
CA SER A 29 39.28 69.49 -19.28
C SER A 29 40.35 68.48 -18.91
N LYS A 30 41.50 68.97 -18.44
CA LYS A 30 42.65 68.13 -18.09
C LYS A 30 43.06 68.40 -16.65
N LYS A 31 43.49 67.35 -15.96
CA LYS A 31 44.02 67.43 -14.60
C LYS A 31 45.50 67.84 -14.67
N VAL A 32 45.90 68.81 -13.86
CA VAL A 32 47.32 69.14 -13.66
C VAL A 32 47.97 67.99 -12.89
N ILE A 33 48.99 67.39 -13.48
CA ILE A 33 49.76 66.29 -12.89
C ILE A 33 51.24 66.66 -13.02
N ASN A 34 51.97 66.63 -11.91
CA ASN A 34 53.37 67.03 -11.82
C ASN A 34 53.64 68.46 -12.35
N GLY A 35 52.74 69.39 -12.01
CA GLY A 35 52.81 70.80 -12.40
C GLY A 35 52.54 71.06 -13.87
N THR A 36 52.06 70.06 -14.63
CA THR A 36 51.87 70.18 -16.08
C THR A 36 50.53 69.65 -16.57
N ILE A 37 50.09 70.18 -17.71
CA ILE A 37 49.07 69.57 -18.56
C ILE A 37 49.69 69.35 -19.95
N LEU A 38 49.53 68.14 -20.48
CA LEU A 38 49.78 67.86 -21.89
C LEU A 38 48.47 68.04 -22.67
N LEU A 39 48.50 68.92 -23.66
CA LEU A 39 47.37 69.19 -24.53
C LEU A 39 47.18 68.07 -25.56
N SER A 40 45.93 67.85 -25.97
CA SER A 40 45.62 66.84 -27.00
C SER A 40 46.20 67.20 -28.38
N GLU A 41 46.39 68.49 -28.66
CA GLU A 41 47.18 68.99 -29.78
C GLU A 41 48.09 70.15 -29.38
N ILE A 42 49.16 70.35 -30.13
CA ILE A 42 50.05 71.50 -30.02
C ILE A 42 49.21 72.75 -30.37
N PRO A 43 49.16 73.76 -29.48
CA PRO A 43 48.35 74.95 -29.69
C PRO A 43 49.01 75.89 -30.70
N ASP A 44 48.19 76.66 -31.39
CA ASP A 44 48.64 77.79 -32.21
C ASP A 44 49.02 78.98 -31.31
N PHE A 45 50.17 79.59 -31.62
CA PHE A 45 50.74 80.67 -30.82
C PHE A 45 49.93 81.97 -30.92
N ASP A 46 49.39 82.27 -32.10
CA ASP A 46 48.70 83.54 -32.35
C ASP A 46 47.33 83.58 -31.66
N ASN A 47 46.66 82.43 -31.56
CA ASN A 47 45.34 82.33 -30.95
C ASN A 47 45.37 82.15 -29.42
N LYS A 48 46.52 81.76 -28.88
CA LYS A 48 46.80 81.51 -27.45
C LYS A 48 45.93 80.41 -26.81
N VAL A 49 46.45 79.77 -25.77
CA VAL A 49 45.61 78.93 -24.89
C VAL A 49 44.90 79.84 -23.89
N LYS A 50 43.64 79.54 -23.61
CA LYS A 50 42.82 80.29 -22.67
C LYS A 50 42.35 79.37 -21.56
N ILE A 51 42.67 79.75 -20.32
CA ILE A 51 42.23 79.09 -19.11
C ILE A 51 41.47 80.13 -18.28
N PRO A 52 40.19 79.89 -17.94
CA PRO A 52 39.41 80.83 -17.14
C PRO A 52 40.11 81.17 -15.82
N ASN A 53 40.12 82.46 -15.46
CA ASN A 53 40.71 83.01 -14.22
C ASN A 53 42.23 82.79 -14.04
N MET A 54 42.95 82.48 -15.12
CA MET A 54 44.41 82.36 -15.13
C MET A 54 44.99 83.15 -16.30
N PHE A 55 46.28 83.49 -16.21
CA PHE A 55 46.97 84.33 -17.19
C PHE A 55 48.23 83.66 -17.71
N GLU A 56 48.39 83.62 -19.04
CA GLU A 56 49.61 83.14 -19.68
C GLU A 56 50.74 84.16 -19.48
N VAL A 57 51.90 83.71 -19.02
CA VAL A 57 53.12 84.51 -18.92
C VAL A 57 54.18 84.02 -19.91
N PRO A 58 55.01 84.91 -20.48
CA PRO A 58 56.08 84.52 -21.38
C PRO A 58 57.16 83.72 -20.65
N ARG A 59 57.77 82.76 -21.35
CA ARG A 59 58.89 81.97 -20.83
C ARG A 59 60.09 82.89 -20.61
N THR A 60 60.46 83.16 -19.36
CA THR A 60 61.61 83.99 -18.97
C THR A 60 62.62 83.19 -18.14
N ASN A 61 63.91 83.47 -18.31
CA ASN A 61 65.01 82.72 -17.70
C ASN A 61 65.27 83.12 -16.23
N ASN A 62 64.29 82.95 -15.31
CA ASN A 62 64.45 82.78 -13.83
C ASN A 62 63.34 83.40 -12.95
N SER A 63 62.05 83.13 -13.21
CA SER A 63 60.99 83.42 -12.23
C SER A 63 60.13 82.17 -12.00
N SER A 64 59.92 81.76 -10.74
CA SER A 64 58.92 80.74 -10.39
C SER A 64 57.51 81.25 -10.70
N LEU A 65 56.67 80.43 -11.33
CA LEU A 65 55.27 80.78 -11.61
C LEU A 65 54.52 81.11 -10.32
N LYS A 66 53.77 82.22 -10.32
CA LYS A 66 52.92 82.61 -9.19
C LYS A 66 51.54 81.96 -9.29
N ASP A 67 50.72 82.18 -8.27
CA ASP A 67 49.33 81.72 -8.30
C ASP A 67 48.59 82.32 -9.51
N LYS A 68 47.80 81.48 -10.20
CA LYS A 68 47.03 81.81 -11.42
C LYS A 68 47.87 82.19 -12.65
N GLU A 69 49.17 81.97 -12.65
CA GLU A 69 50.03 82.09 -13.83
C GLU A 69 50.29 80.72 -14.47
N TYR A 70 50.42 80.67 -15.79
CA TYR A 70 50.84 79.48 -16.52
C TYR A 70 51.74 79.84 -17.71
N ILE A 71 52.58 78.90 -18.14
CA ILE A 71 53.39 79.00 -19.35
C ILE A 71 52.94 77.92 -20.32
N VAL A 72 52.76 78.29 -21.58
CA VAL A 72 52.48 77.34 -22.65
C VAL A 72 53.74 77.15 -23.49
N ASP A 73 54.18 75.91 -23.63
CA ASP A 73 55.14 75.50 -24.66
C ASP A 73 54.37 75.24 -25.96
N TYR A 74 54.38 76.23 -26.84
CA TYR A 74 53.70 76.17 -28.14
C TYR A 74 54.36 75.24 -29.14
N ASN A 75 55.53 74.66 -28.83
CA ASN A 75 56.16 73.65 -29.67
C ASN A 75 55.76 72.24 -29.24
N GLU A 76 55.67 71.98 -27.94
CA GLU A 76 55.41 70.64 -27.39
C GLU A 76 53.94 70.44 -26.95
N GLY A 77 53.13 71.50 -26.89
CA GLY A 77 51.75 71.41 -26.39
C GLY A 77 51.68 71.14 -24.88
N ILE A 78 52.69 71.58 -24.13
CA ILE A 78 52.76 71.40 -22.67
C ILE A 78 52.45 72.73 -21.99
N ILE A 79 51.58 72.71 -20.99
CA ILE A 79 51.33 73.84 -20.12
C ILE A 79 51.96 73.56 -18.77
N SER A 80 52.77 74.49 -18.28
CA SER A 80 53.38 74.45 -16.94
C SER A 80 52.64 75.40 -16.01
N PHE A 81 52.41 74.95 -14.78
CA PHE A 81 51.70 75.68 -13.74
C PHE A 81 52.57 75.84 -12.48
N SER A 82 52.17 76.74 -11.59
CA SER A 82 52.70 76.76 -10.23
C SER A 82 52.13 75.61 -9.39
N ASN A 83 52.80 75.30 -8.28
CA ASN A 83 52.37 74.22 -7.38
C ASN A 83 50.94 74.40 -6.83
N SER A 84 50.39 75.62 -6.82
CA SER A 84 49.01 75.87 -6.38
C SER A 84 47.95 75.26 -7.31
N ALA A 85 48.32 74.92 -8.55
CA ALA A 85 47.40 74.32 -9.52
C ALA A 85 47.43 72.78 -9.53
N GLU A 86 48.35 72.12 -8.80
CA GLU A 86 48.51 70.67 -8.81
C GLU A 86 47.22 69.95 -8.43
N GLY A 87 46.82 68.94 -9.22
CA GLY A 87 45.62 68.17 -8.99
C GLY A 87 44.30 68.86 -9.37
N LEU A 88 44.30 70.15 -9.71
CA LEU A 88 43.12 70.83 -10.25
C LEU A 88 42.79 70.30 -11.65
N THR A 89 41.49 70.19 -11.97
CA THR A 89 41.03 69.95 -13.34
C THR A 89 40.65 71.28 -13.96
N LEU A 90 41.40 71.70 -14.98
CA LEU A 90 41.26 73.00 -15.63
C LEU A 90 40.60 72.81 -17.00
N SER A 91 39.65 73.68 -17.32
CA SER A 91 39.05 73.77 -18.65
C SER A 91 39.85 74.73 -19.50
N LEU A 92 40.33 74.27 -20.65
CA LEU A 92 41.22 75.02 -21.52
C LEU A 92 40.59 75.11 -22.91
N THR A 93 40.67 76.28 -23.55
CA THR A 93 40.25 76.49 -24.94
C THR A 93 41.41 77.03 -25.77
N TYR A 94 41.63 76.43 -26.93
CA TYR A 94 42.73 76.81 -27.83
C TYR A 94 42.46 76.35 -29.26
N LYS A 95 43.25 76.87 -30.20
CA LYS A 95 43.28 76.40 -31.59
C LYS A 95 44.40 75.37 -31.74
N GLY A 96 44.04 74.10 -31.96
CA GLY A 96 44.98 73.00 -32.18
C GLY A 96 45.53 73.01 -33.61
N ARG A 97 46.86 72.99 -33.73
CA ARG A 97 47.56 72.92 -35.02
C ARG A 97 48.08 71.52 -35.34
N GLY A 98 47.78 70.49 -34.55
CA GLY A 98 48.21 69.12 -34.78
C GLY A 98 49.18 68.60 -33.73
N ASN A 99 49.90 67.50 -33.99
CA ASN A 99 50.72 66.84 -32.97
C ASN A 99 51.95 66.11 -33.54
N HIS A 100 52.85 65.71 -32.65
CA HIS A 100 53.94 64.77 -32.89
C HIS A 100 53.45 63.33 -32.66
N TYR A 101 53.71 62.45 -33.61
CA TYR A 101 53.38 61.03 -33.54
C TYR A 101 54.66 60.20 -33.65
N VAL A 102 54.92 59.34 -32.68
CA VAL A 102 56.03 58.37 -32.69
C VAL A 102 55.46 56.98 -32.93
N SER A 103 56.10 56.22 -33.82
CA SER A 103 55.66 54.84 -34.10
C SER A 103 55.89 53.95 -32.88
N SER A 104 54.89 53.13 -32.52
CA SER A 104 55.03 52.15 -31.42
C SER A 104 56.11 51.09 -31.69
N ALA A 105 56.49 50.87 -32.96
CA ALA A 105 57.61 50.02 -33.35
C ALA A 105 58.99 50.62 -33.08
N ARG A 106 59.05 51.86 -32.58
CA ARG A 106 60.29 52.62 -32.31
C ARG A 106 60.43 53.03 -30.85
N ILE A 107 59.42 52.76 -30.05
CA ILE A 107 59.46 52.96 -28.60
C ILE A 107 59.89 51.61 -28.01
N TRP A 108 61.14 51.54 -27.53
CA TRP A 108 61.65 50.36 -26.87
C TRP A 108 61.16 50.31 -25.43
N THR A 109 60.83 49.12 -24.96
CA THR A 109 60.40 48.84 -23.59
C THR A 109 61.44 48.03 -22.82
N GLN A 110 62.35 47.36 -23.54
CA GLN A 110 63.52 46.68 -23.01
C GLN A 110 64.70 46.83 -23.97
N GLU A 111 65.88 47.05 -23.40
CA GLU A 111 67.14 47.21 -24.10
C GLU A 111 68.24 46.53 -23.28
N GLN A 112 69.23 45.97 -23.99
CA GLN A 112 70.42 45.42 -23.38
C GLN A 112 71.63 45.64 -24.30
N ASP A 113 72.72 46.16 -23.74
CA ASP A 113 74.02 46.36 -24.41
C ASP A 113 73.97 47.17 -25.72
N GLY A 114 73.03 48.10 -25.83
CA GLY A 114 72.80 48.99 -26.97
C GLY A 114 71.79 48.46 -27.98
N GLU A 115 71.26 47.24 -27.80
CA GLU A 115 70.33 46.59 -28.72
C GLU A 115 68.90 46.57 -28.16
N VAL A 116 67.93 46.98 -28.99
CA VAL A 116 66.51 46.96 -28.63
C VAL A 116 65.99 45.52 -28.68
N LEU A 117 65.60 45.00 -27.52
CA LEU A 117 65.09 43.63 -27.38
C LEU A 117 63.57 43.54 -27.54
N GLU A 118 62.85 44.59 -27.18
CA GLU A 118 61.39 44.63 -27.27
C GLU A 118 60.89 46.05 -27.50
N THR A 119 59.95 46.19 -28.43
CA THR A 119 59.24 47.44 -28.69
C THR A 119 57.83 47.39 -28.14
N LEU A 120 57.23 48.56 -27.95
CA LEU A 120 55.82 48.68 -27.56
C LEU A 120 54.89 47.97 -28.56
N LYS A 121 55.25 47.94 -29.85
CA LYS A 121 54.50 47.17 -30.86
C LYS A 121 54.58 45.66 -30.58
N ASP A 122 55.74 45.13 -30.22
CA ASP A 122 55.90 43.70 -29.92
C ASP A 122 55.04 43.29 -28.73
N ILE A 123 54.95 44.13 -27.70
CA ILE A 123 54.05 43.89 -26.55
C ILE A 123 52.59 43.86 -27.00
N VAL A 124 52.16 44.80 -27.85
CA VAL A 124 50.78 44.86 -28.35
C VAL A 124 50.44 43.62 -29.17
N ASP A 125 51.31 43.22 -30.11
CA ASP A 125 51.10 42.04 -30.95
C ASP A 125 51.07 40.75 -30.12
N LYS A 126 52.00 40.59 -29.16
CA LYS A 126 52.02 39.47 -28.21
C LYS A 126 50.74 39.43 -27.37
N SER A 127 50.24 40.58 -26.94
CA SER A 127 49.00 40.69 -26.16
C SER A 127 47.78 40.28 -26.98
N SER A 128 47.68 40.72 -28.24
CA SER A 128 46.61 40.30 -29.15
C SER A 128 46.62 38.79 -29.39
N SER A 129 47.78 38.20 -29.68
CA SER A 129 47.89 36.74 -29.86
C SER A 129 47.58 35.96 -28.58
N SER A 130 47.95 36.50 -27.42
CA SER A 130 47.62 35.89 -26.12
C SER A 130 46.11 35.92 -25.84
N LEU A 131 45.42 37.00 -26.22
CA LEU A 131 43.96 37.10 -26.09
C LEU A 131 43.22 36.10 -26.98
N GLU A 132 43.70 35.85 -28.20
CA GLU A 132 43.15 34.82 -29.09
C GLU A 132 43.29 33.42 -28.48
N LYS A 133 44.46 33.08 -27.95
CA LYS A 133 44.70 31.79 -27.27
C LYS A 133 43.84 31.60 -26.02
N ILE A 134 43.57 32.68 -25.27
CA ILE A 134 42.65 32.64 -24.12
C ILE A 134 41.22 32.33 -24.58
N SER A 135 40.79 32.89 -25.72
CA SER A 135 39.48 32.60 -26.32
C SER A 135 39.36 31.13 -26.75
N GLU A 136 40.38 30.58 -27.40
CA GLU A 136 40.44 29.17 -27.77
C GLU A 136 40.41 28.24 -26.55
N LEU A 137 41.20 28.56 -25.52
CA LEU A 137 41.22 27.80 -24.28
C LEU A 137 39.86 27.82 -23.57
N SER A 138 39.17 28.96 -23.58
CA SER A 138 37.82 29.09 -23.02
C SER A 138 36.81 28.18 -23.71
N ASN A 139 36.85 28.09 -25.04
CA ASN A 139 36.00 27.18 -25.82
C ASN A 139 36.32 25.71 -25.51
N LEU A 140 37.60 25.34 -25.46
CA LEU A 140 38.02 23.99 -25.11
C LEU A 140 37.58 23.59 -23.68
N MET A 141 37.64 24.51 -22.73
CA MET A 141 37.15 24.28 -21.37
C MET A 141 35.63 24.07 -21.34
N LYS A 142 34.87 24.80 -22.16
CA LYS A 142 33.42 24.63 -22.29
C LYS A 142 33.07 23.25 -22.85
N ASP A 143 33.75 22.81 -23.90
CA ASP A 143 33.53 21.50 -24.53
C ASP A 143 33.92 20.36 -23.59
N THR A 144 35.05 20.50 -22.89
CA THR A 144 35.51 19.51 -21.89
C THR A 144 34.51 19.39 -20.74
N LYS A 145 33.97 20.51 -20.27
CA LYS A 145 32.94 20.53 -19.22
C LYS A 145 31.66 19.84 -19.70
N GLN A 146 31.24 20.09 -20.94
CA GLN A 146 30.07 19.44 -21.52
C GLN A 146 30.28 17.92 -21.71
N ALA A 147 31.47 17.49 -22.17
CA ALA A 147 31.82 16.09 -22.29
C ALA A 147 31.82 15.37 -20.93
N THR A 148 32.30 16.04 -19.88
CA THR A 148 32.29 15.52 -18.50
C THR A 148 30.87 15.36 -17.97
N ILE A 149 29.99 16.34 -18.21
CA ILE A 149 28.57 16.26 -17.85
C ILE A 149 27.93 15.06 -18.56
N ASN A 150 28.12 14.93 -19.88
CA ASN A 150 27.56 13.83 -20.65
C ASN A 150 28.06 12.46 -20.17
N ALA A 151 29.32 12.36 -19.74
CA ALA A 151 29.88 11.12 -19.19
C ALA A 151 29.27 10.77 -17.82
N ASN A 152 29.09 11.77 -16.95
CA ASN A 152 28.46 11.59 -15.64
C ASN A 152 26.97 11.23 -15.75
N ASP A 153 26.25 11.82 -16.70
CA ASP A 153 24.85 11.49 -16.97
C ASP A 153 24.71 10.04 -17.45
N LYS A 154 25.61 9.59 -18.33
CA LYS A 154 25.67 8.19 -18.79
C LYS A 154 26.00 7.23 -17.65
N ALA A 155 26.93 7.58 -16.76
CA ALA A 155 27.25 6.78 -15.58
C ALA A 155 26.06 6.67 -14.63
N THR A 156 25.38 7.78 -14.36
CA THR A 156 24.17 7.83 -13.53
C THR A 156 23.04 6.99 -14.12
N LEU A 157 22.85 7.05 -15.45
CA LEU A 157 21.88 6.24 -16.16
C LEU A 157 22.21 4.74 -16.08
N ALA A 158 23.50 4.38 -16.17
CA ALA A 158 23.93 3.00 -16.03
C ALA A 158 23.67 2.46 -14.61
N ASP A 159 23.99 3.24 -13.56
CA ASP A 159 23.71 2.87 -12.17
C ASP A 159 22.21 2.74 -11.88
N THR A 160 21.41 3.63 -12.46
CA THR A 160 19.93 3.57 -12.37
C THR A 160 19.40 2.30 -13.01
N LYS A 161 19.91 1.93 -14.19
CA LYS A 161 19.53 0.68 -14.87
C LYS A 161 19.97 -0.56 -14.10
N ALA A 162 21.16 -0.55 -13.50
CA ALA A 162 21.64 -1.65 -12.66
C ALA A 162 20.76 -1.83 -11.41
N THR A 163 20.41 -0.72 -10.74
CA THR A 163 19.52 -0.72 -9.58
C THR A 163 18.12 -1.24 -9.94
N TYR A 164 17.59 -0.82 -11.10
CA TYR A 164 16.31 -1.31 -11.60
C TYR A 164 16.35 -2.83 -11.88
N ALA A 165 17.39 -3.33 -12.54
CA ALA A 165 17.57 -4.75 -12.81
C ALA A 165 17.67 -5.59 -11.52
N GLN A 166 18.38 -5.09 -10.50
CA GLN A 166 18.46 -5.73 -9.19
C GLN A 166 17.09 -5.79 -8.50
N THR A 167 16.33 -4.69 -8.54
CA THR A 167 14.97 -4.62 -7.98
C THR A 167 14.03 -5.62 -8.66
N GLN A 168 14.11 -5.75 -9.99
CA GLN A 168 13.32 -6.74 -10.72
C GLN A 168 13.73 -8.18 -10.38
N GLY A 169 15.03 -8.45 -10.19
CA GLY A 169 15.52 -9.75 -9.75
C GLY A 169 15.02 -10.13 -8.35
N ASP A 170 15.01 -9.19 -7.41
CA ASP A 170 14.50 -9.42 -6.05
C ASP A 170 12.97 -9.57 -6.02
N TYR A 171 12.25 -8.84 -6.87
CA TYR A 171 10.80 -9.05 -7.07
C TYR A 171 10.50 -10.46 -7.56
N ALA A 172 11.23 -10.95 -8.58
CA ALA A 172 11.06 -12.30 -9.10
C ALA A 172 11.38 -13.38 -8.06
N LYS A 173 12.39 -13.19 -7.19
CA LYS A 173 12.66 -14.09 -6.05
C LYS A 173 11.50 -14.12 -5.04
N SER A 174 10.91 -12.96 -4.74
CA SER A 174 9.75 -12.85 -3.87
C SER A 174 8.55 -13.62 -4.43
N GLN A 175 8.29 -13.49 -5.74
CA GLN A 175 7.24 -14.26 -6.42
C GLN A 175 7.51 -15.78 -6.37
N GLY A 176 8.77 -16.21 -6.52
CA GLY A 176 9.16 -17.62 -6.32
C GLY A 176 8.91 -18.12 -4.89
N ALA A 177 9.16 -17.30 -3.87
CA ALA A 177 8.86 -17.64 -2.48
C ALA A 177 7.35 -17.76 -2.20
N LEU A 178 6.54 -16.89 -2.82
CA LEU A 178 5.09 -16.96 -2.76
C LEU A 178 4.56 -18.25 -3.43
N ALA A 179 5.11 -18.63 -4.58
CA ALA A 179 4.77 -19.88 -5.25
C ALA A 179 5.10 -21.12 -4.39
N ASN A 180 6.25 -21.12 -3.69
CA ASN A 180 6.60 -22.21 -2.76
C ASN A 180 5.68 -22.27 -1.53
N THR A 181 5.25 -21.11 -1.03
CA THR A 181 4.27 -21.02 0.06
C THR A 181 2.92 -21.59 -0.40
N ALA A 182 2.48 -21.25 -1.62
CA ALA A 182 1.27 -21.80 -2.22
C ALA A 182 1.35 -23.33 -2.39
N SER A 183 2.52 -23.87 -2.80
CA SER A 183 2.77 -25.31 -2.87
C SER A 183 2.66 -25.99 -1.50
N THR A 184 3.19 -25.36 -0.45
CA THR A 184 3.06 -25.87 0.93
C THR A 184 1.61 -25.90 1.39
N LEU A 185 0.84 -24.86 1.10
CA LEU A 185 -0.60 -24.81 1.39
C LEU A 185 -1.38 -25.89 0.63
N ALA A 186 -1.01 -26.16 -0.62
CA ALA A 186 -1.60 -27.24 -1.41
C ALA A 186 -1.30 -28.62 -0.80
N ASN A 187 -0.09 -28.85 -0.29
CA ASN A 187 0.26 -30.09 0.42
C ASN A 187 -0.52 -30.25 1.75
N THR A 188 -0.70 -29.17 2.50
CA THR A 188 -1.56 -29.20 3.70
C THR A 188 -3.01 -29.52 3.35
N ALA A 189 -3.53 -28.97 2.25
CA ALA A 189 -4.87 -29.29 1.76
C ALA A 189 -5.00 -30.77 1.37
N LYS A 190 -3.94 -31.37 0.80
CA LYS A 190 -3.85 -32.81 0.52
C LYS A 190 -3.90 -33.63 1.81
N ASP A 191 -3.15 -33.26 2.85
CA ASP A 191 -3.14 -34.00 4.12
C ASP A 191 -4.49 -33.93 4.84
N ASN A 192 -5.18 -32.79 4.75
CA ASN A 192 -6.54 -32.63 5.24
C ASN A 192 -7.53 -33.53 4.46
N ALA A 193 -7.38 -33.63 3.14
CA ALA A 193 -8.20 -34.52 2.32
C ALA A 193 -7.98 -36.01 2.65
N ASN A 194 -6.73 -36.41 2.91
CA ASN A 194 -6.39 -37.77 3.35
C ASN A 194 -6.97 -38.09 4.75
N THR A 195 -6.96 -37.10 5.65
CA THR A 195 -7.58 -37.21 6.97
C THR A 195 -9.10 -37.37 6.85
N ALA A 196 -9.74 -36.55 6.02
CA ALA A 196 -11.18 -36.66 5.74
C ALA A 196 -11.55 -38.03 5.14
N THR A 197 -10.70 -38.57 4.26
CA THR A 197 -10.87 -39.91 3.70
C THR A 197 -10.79 -41.00 4.78
N SER A 198 -9.84 -40.87 5.70
CA SER A 198 -9.68 -41.83 6.82
C SER A 198 -10.88 -41.80 7.79
N LEU A 199 -11.41 -40.60 8.04
CA LEU A 199 -12.64 -40.41 8.82
C LEU A 199 -13.85 -41.02 8.11
N ALA A 200 -13.97 -40.84 6.79
CA ALA A 200 -15.03 -41.45 6.00
C ALA A 200 -14.96 -42.98 6.05
N ASN A 201 -13.77 -43.58 5.92
CA ASN A 201 -13.58 -45.04 6.04
C ASN A 201 -13.94 -45.56 7.44
N SER A 202 -13.63 -44.78 8.48
CA SER A 202 -13.99 -45.11 9.86
C SER A 202 -15.51 -45.04 10.08
N ALA A 203 -16.17 -44.03 9.51
CA ALA A 203 -17.63 -43.91 9.53
C ALA A 203 -18.31 -45.06 8.78
N THR A 204 -17.78 -45.46 7.62
CA THR A 204 -18.26 -46.65 6.87
C THR A 204 -18.13 -47.92 7.71
N THR A 205 -17.01 -48.09 8.43
CA THR A 205 -16.81 -49.23 9.33
C THR A 205 -17.84 -49.23 10.46
N ALA A 206 -18.09 -48.08 11.09
CA ALA A 206 -19.11 -47.94 12.12
C ALA A 206 -20.53 -48.24 11.59
N ALA A 207 -20.84 -47.78 10.38
CA ALA A 207 -22.11 -48.06 9.72
C ALA A 207 -22.28 -49.56 9.41
N ASN A 208 -21.23 -50.24 8.94
CA ASN A 208 -21.24 -51.70 8.73
C ASN A 208 -21.49 -52.45 10.03
N ASN A 209 -20.83 -52.06 11.12
CA ASN A 209 -21.04 -52.68 12.44
C ASN A 209 -22.48 -52.46 12.95
N ALA A 210 -23.04 -51.27 12.73
CA ALA A 210 -24.42 -50.96 13.08
C ALA A 210 -25.42 -51.79 12.25
N ARG A 211 -25.17 -51.94 10.95
CA ARG A 211 -25.94 -52.82 10.05
C ARG A 211 -25.90 -54.27 10.55
N ASP A 212 -24.72 -54.78 10.88
CA ASP A 212 -24.57 -56.17 11.32
C ASP A 212 -25.28 -56.41 12.67
N ASN A 213 -25.24 -55.43 13.58
CA ASN A 213 -26.02 -55.44 14.82
C ASN A 213 -27.55 -55.44 14.56
N ALA A 214 -28.00 -54.62 13.61
CA ALA A 214 -29.40 -54.56 13.21
C ALA A 214 -29.86 -55.90 12.58
N ASN A 215 -29.02 -56.54 11.76
CA ASN A 215 -29.30 -57.86 11.19
C ASN A 215 -29.47 -58.92 12.29
N VAL A 216 -28.58 -58.95 13.29
CA VAL A 216 -28.71 -59.87 14.44
C VAL A 216 -30.02 -59.67 15.19
N LYS A 217 -30.41 -58.41 15.43
CA LYS A 217 -31.69 -58.08 16.09
C LYS A 217 -32.90 -58.46 15.25
N ALA A 218 -32.85 -58.26 13.94
CA ALA A 218 -33.91 -58.66 13.02
C ALA A 218 -34.11 -60.18 13.01
N THR A 219 -33.01 -60.96 12.94
CA THR A 219 -33.06 -62.42 13.03
C THR A 219 -33.66 -62.89 14.36
N TYR A 220 -33.28 -62.26 15.48
CA TYR A 220 -33.86 -62.58 16.79
C TYR A 220 -35.36 -62.26 16.85
N ALA A 221 -35.79 -61.12 16.32
CA ALA A 221 -37.21 -60.75 16.25
C ALA A 221 -38.01 -61.73 15.38
N GLN A 222 -37.45 -62.18 14.26
CA GLN A 222 -38.04 -63.23 13.41
C GLN A 222 -38.21 -64.54 14.20
N GLN A 223 -37.18 -64.99 14.91
CA GLN A 223 -37.26 -66.19 15.75
C GLN A 223 -38.33 -66.08 16.84
N GLN A 224 -38.48 -64.90 17.46
CA GLN A 224 -39.54 -64.67 18.45
C GLN A 224 -40.93 -64.65 17.82
N GLY A 225 -41.07 -64.09 16.61
CA GLY A 225 -42.30 -64.13 15.82
C GLY A 225 -42.70 -65.55 15.43
N ASP A 226 -41.76 -66.34 14.91
CA ASP A 226 -41.98 -67.74 14.54
C ASP A 226 -42.33 -68.59 15.78
N TYR A 227 -41.68 -68.33 16.91
CA TYR A 227 -42.02 -68.98 18.18
C TYR A 227 -43.43 -68.61 18.64
N ALA A 228 -43.80 -67.33 18.58
CA ALA A 228 -45.15 -66.88 18.93
C ALA A 228 -46.22 -67.48 18.01
N LEU A 229 -45.95 -67.56 16.70
CA LEU A 229 -46.83 -68.21 15.72
C LEU A 229 -46.99 -69.71 16.04
N GLY A 230 -45.89 -70.42 16.30
CA GLY A 230 -45.95 -71.83 16.68
C GLY A 230 -46.68 -72.07 18.01
N VAL A 231 -46.54 -71.16 18.98
CA VAL A 231 -47.31 -71.20 20.22
C VAL A 231 -48.80 -70.98 19.95
N ALA A 232 -49.17 -70.00 19.12
CA ALA A 232 -50.54 -69.71 18.74
C ALA A 232 -51.20 -70.88 17.98
N ASP A 233 -50.51 -71.45 16.98
CA ASP A 233 -50.97 -72.62 16.22
C ASP A 233 -51.14 -73.87 17.12
N SER A 234 -50.37 -73.98 18.20
CA SER A 234 -50.48 -75.09 19.16
C SER A 234 -51.63 -74.93 20.16
N LEU A 235 -52.10 -73.70 20.39
CA LEU A 235 -53.18 -73.35 21.32
C LEU A 235 -54.57 -73.46 20.67
N VAL A 236 -54.81 -74.53 19.92
CA VAL A 236 -56.10 -74.78 19.26
C VAL A 236 -56.97 -75.68 20.13
N HIS A 237 -58.18 -75.23 20.44
CA HIS A 237 -59.20 -76.06 21.08
C HIS A 237 -59.79 -77.04 20.06
N LYS A 238 -59.60 -78.34 20.26
CA LYS A 238 -59.99 -79.41 19.32
C LYS A 238 -61.38 -80.00 19.60
N GLY A 239 -62.15 -79.41 20.50
CA GLY A 239 -63.51 -79.83 20.82
C GLY A 239 -63.55 -81.00 21.81
N ILE A 240 -64.58 -81.84 21.73
CA ILE A 240 -64.68 -83.05 22.53
C ILE A 240 -63.56 -84.01 22.13
N TYR A 241 -62.90 -84.64 23.11
CA TYR A 241 -61.87 -85.63 22.85
C TYR A 241 -62.36 -86.75 21.92
N ASN A 242 -61.55 -87.08 20.91
CA ASN A 242 -61.76 -88.14 19.94
C ASN A 242 -60.48 -88.98 19.85
N ALA A 243 -60.60 -90.28 20.11
CA ALA A 243 -59.47 -91.20 20.13
C ALA A 243 -58.72 -91.32 18.78
N SER A 244 -59.38 -91.02 17.64
CA SER A 244 -58.73 -91.06 16.32
C SER A 244 -57.98 -89.78 15.96
N THR A 245 -58.10 -88.72 16.76
CA THR A 245 -57.46 -87.42 16.48
C THR A 245 -56.09 -87.35 17.13
N ALA A 246 -55.09 -86.92 16.37
CA ALA A 246 -53.78 -86.59 16.92
C ALA A 246 -53.82 -85.22 17.61
N TYR A 247 -53.41 -85.18 18.86
CA TYR A 247 -53.33 -83.98 19.68
C TYR A 247 -51.87 -83.64 19.94
N VAL A 248 -51.51 -82.38 19.73
CA VAL A 248 -50.18 -81.86 20.05
C VAL A 248 -50.21 -81.08 21.35
N VAL A 249 -49.03 -80.90 21.97
CA VAL A 249 -48.86 -80.08 23.17
C VAL A 249 -49.61 -78.75 23.05
N ARG A 250 -50.31 -78.35 24.12
CA ARG A 250 -51.22 -77.19 24.25
C ARG A 250 -52.57 -77.29 23.55
N ASN A 251 -52.86 -78.34 22.77
CA ASN A 251 -54.23 -78.56 22.32
C ASN A 251 -55.15 -78.75 23.52
N ILE A 252 -56.29 -78.06 23.51
CA ILE A 252 -57.27 -78.12 24.58
C ILE A 252 -58.46 -78.92 24.10
N ILE A 253 -58.95 -79.84 24.92
CA ILE A 253 -60.14 -80.64 24.64
C ILE A 253 -61.09 -80.65 25.83
N TYR A 254 -62.32 -81.08 25.55
CA TYR A 254 -63.33 -81.38 26.56
C TYR A 254 -63.51 -82.89 26.71
N TYR A 255 -63.51 -83.37 27.95
CA TYR A 255 -63.74 -84.79 28.25
C TYR A 255 -64.40 -84.95 29.63
N ASN A 256 -65.54 -85.64 29.70
CA ASN A 256 -66.29 -85.95 30.93
C ASN A 256 -66.47 -84.75 31.88
N GLY A 257 -67.06 -83.66 31.41
CA GLY A 257 -67.38 -82.54 32.31
C GLY A 257 -66.20 -81.62 32.62
N SER A 258 -65.02 -81.86 32.05
CA SER A 258 -63.79 -81.15 32.41
C SER A 258 -62.92 -80.84 31.20
N THR A 259 -62.18 -79.74 31.30
CA THR A 259 -61.23 -79.29 30.27
C THR A 259 -59.85 -79.89 30.54
N TYR A 260 -59.21 -80.41 29.50
CA TYR A 260 -57.83 -80.92 29.57
C TYR A 260 -56.97 -80.29 28.48
N MET A 261 -55.73 -79.98 28.83
CA MET A 261 -54.69 -79.55 27.91
C MET A 261 -53.74 -80.71 27.64
N CYS A 262 -53.47 -80.99 26.37
CA CYS A 262 -52.43 -81.93 25.96
C CYS A 262 -51.07 -81.35 26.40
N ILE A 263 -50.30 -82.10 27.17
CA ILE A 263 -48.96 -81.71 27.64
C ILE A 263 -47.83 -82.53 26.99
N SER A 264 -48.19 -83.56 26.22
CA SER A 264 -47.28 -84.34 25.37
C SER A 264 -48.06 -84.90 24.18
N ASN A 265 -47.49 -84.83 22.96
CA ASN A 265 -48.16 -85.26 21.73
C ASN A 265 -48.73 -86.68 21.86
N THR A 266 -49.99 -86.87 21.47
CA THR A 266 -50.70 -88.12 21.73
C THR A 266 -51.83 -88.40 20.73
N THR A 267 -52.18 -89.68 20.56
CA THR A 267 -53.34 -90.14 19.78
C THR A 267 -53.90 -91.36 20.49
N GLY A 268 -55.23 -91.46 20.64
CA GLY A 268 -55.89 -92.60 21.30
C GLY A 268 -55.81 -92.65 22.83
N ASN A 269 -54.89 -91.94 23.48
CA ASN A 269 -54.77 -91.92 24.95
C ASN A 269 -55.82 -91.01 25.61
N LEU A 270 -56.57 -91.59 26.55
CA LEU A 270 -57.63 -90.88 27.27
C LEU A 270 -57.12 -89.65 28.05
N PRO A 271 -57.89 -88.56 28.13
CA PRO A 271 -57.54 -87.34 28.87
C PRO A 271 -57.27 -87.51 30.37
N THR A 272 -57.64 -88.64 30.97
CA THR A 272 -57.29 -88.99 32.35
C THR A 272 -55.83 -89.44 32.51
N ASN A 273 -55.12 -89.74 31.42
CA ASN A 273 -53.70 -90.10 31.47
C ASN A 273 -52.84 -88.84 31.66
N THR A 274 -52.35 -88.67 32.89
CA THR A 274 -51.58 -87.49 33.32
C THR A 274 -50.21 -87.35 32.67
N SER A 275 -49.75 -88.35 31.91
CA SER A 275 -48.50 -88.26 31.14
C SER A 275 -48.67 -87.47 29.83
N TYR A 276 -49.90 -87.43 29.30
CA TYR A 276 -50.21 -86.77 28.02
C TYR A 276 -51.16 -85.59 28.19
N TRP A 277 -51.90 -85.54 29.30
CA TRP A 277 -52.95 -84.57 29.52
C TRP A 277 -52.88 -83.97 30.92
N ARG A 278 -53.15 -82.67 31.01
CA ARG A 278 -53.29 -81.94 32.26
C ARG A 278 -54.71 -81.41 32.38
N LYS A 279 -55.42 -81.83 33.42
CA LYS A 279 -56.72 -81.26 33.76
C LYS A 279 -56.55 -79.79 34.15
N LEU A 280 -57.38 -78.91 33.59
CA LEU A 280 -57.43 -77.51 33.98
C LEU A 280 -58.54 -77.34 35.04
N THR A 281 -58.18 -76.95 36.26
CA THR A 281 -59.12 -76.70 37.36
C THR A 281 -59.48 -75.21 37.42
N ASN A 282 -60.78 -74.91 37.39
CA ASN A 282 -61.40 -73.56 37.44
C ASN A 282 -61.33 -72.69 36.17
N MET A 283 -61.28 -73.28 34.96
CA MET A 283 -61.48 -72.53 33.71
C MET A 283 -62.34 -73.35 32.73
N ASN A 284 -63.52 -72.86 32.37
CA ASN A 284 -64.32 -73.47 31.30
C ASN A 284 -64.08 -72.72 29.99
N TRP A 285 -63.54 -73.41 28.99
CA TRP A 285 -63.45 -72.86 27.64
C TRP A 285 -64.76 -73.11 26.91
N LEU A 286 -65.48 -72.06 26.52
CA LEU A 286 -66.82 -72.16 25.92
C LEU A 286 -66.83 -71.86 24.41
N GLY A 287 -65.66 -71.70 23.79
CA GLY A 287 -65.52 -71.52 22.34
C GLY A 287 -65.76 -70.08 21.90
N THR A 288 -66.27 -69.89 20.68
CA THR A 288 -66.58 -68.55 20.16
C THR A 288 -67.71 -67.94 20.97
N TYR A 289 -67.55 -66.68 21.36
CA TYR A 289 -68.58 -65.96 22.10
C TYR A 289 -69.92 -65.96 21.35
N SER A 290 -71.00 -66.19 22.08
CA SER A 290 -72.38 -66.21 21.60
C SER A 290 -73.25 -65.34 22.49
N THR A 291 -74.09 -64.50 21.88
CA THR A 291 -75.03 -63.65 22.60
C THR A 291 -76.14 -64.43 23.31
N SER A 292 -76.37 -65.69 22.94
CA SER A 292 -77.40 -66.55 23.52
C SER A 292 -76.93 -67.42 24.70
N THR A 293 -75.65 -67.32 25.08
CA THR A 293 -75.06 -68.14 26.15
C THR A 293 -74.83 -67.29 27.40
N THR A 294 -75.18 -67.83 28.56
CA THR A 294 -74.85 -67.25 29.86
C THR A 294 -73.46 -67.71 30.27
N TYR A 295 -72.57 -66.75 30.55
CA TYR A 295 -71.19 -66.99 30.96
C TYR A 295 -71.00 -66.67 32.44
N ASN A 296 -70.20 -67.48 33.14
CA ASN A 296 -69.87 -67.29 34.54
C ASN A 296 -68.41 -66.86 34.73
N PHE A 297 -68.09 -66.35 35.91
CA PHE A 297 -66.74 -65.94 36.28
C PHE A 297 -65.74 -67.08 35.99
N GLY A 298 -64.69 -66.75 35.23
CA GLY A 298 -63.66 -67.70 34.81
C GLY A 298 -63.96 -68.45 33.51
N ASP A 299 -65.13 -68.27 32.89
CA ASP A 299 -65.41 -68.81 31.57
C ASP A 299 -64.62 -68.05 30.49
N ILE A 300 -63.99 -68.75 29.56
CA ILE A 300 -63.16 -68.16 28.52
C ILE A 300 -63.80 -68.38 27.15
N VAL A 301 -63.85 -67.32 26.35
CA VAL A 301 -64.39 -67.31 24.99
C VAL A 301 -63.44 -66.60 24.03
N VAL A 302 -63.61 -66.85 22.73
CA VAL A 302 -62.87 -66.17 21.67
C VAL A 302 -63.79 -65.27 20.85
N ASP A 303 -63.30 -64.08 20.50
CA ASP A 303 -63.95 -63.22 19.51
C ASP A 303 -63.82 -63.84 18.11
N SER A 304 -64.95 -63.94 17.41
CA SER A 304 -65.03 -64.42 16.03
C SER A 304 -64.27 -63.56 15.00
N LEU A 305 -64.09 -62.26 15.25
CA LEU A 305 -63.45 -61.36 14.29
C LEU A 305 -61.92 -61.35 14.43
N ASN A 306 -61.41 -61.11 15.64
CA ASN A 306 -59.98 -60.85 15.85
C ASN A 306 -59.24 -62.02 16.52
N GLN A 307 -59.96 -63.12 16.79
CA GLN A 307 -59.48 -64.27 17.55
C GLN A 307 -58.87 -63.90 18.91
N THR A 308 -59.37 -62.83 19.51
CA THR A 308 -58.95 -62.35 20.83
C THR A 308 -59.63 -63.18 21.92
N LEU A 309 -58.85 -63.62 22.89
CA LEU A 309 -59.32 -64.38 24.05
C LEU A 309 -59.88 -63.43 25.11
N TYR A 310 -61.07 -63.73 25.60
CA TYR A 310 -61.72 -63.01 26.70
C TYR A 310 -62.11 -63.99 27.80
N MET A 311 -61.88 -63.59 29.05
CA MET A 311 -62.39 -64.30 30.22
C MET A 311 -63.51 -63.51 30.85
N CYS A 312 -64.61 -64.18 31.13
CA CYS A 312 -65.71 -63.60 31.86
C CYS A 312 -65.27 -63.38 33.30
N ILE A 313 -65.47 -62.18 33.81
CA ILE A 313 -65.08 -61.78 35.16
C ILE A 313 -66.31 -61.44 36.03
N LEU A 314 -67.50 -61.87 35.60
CA LEU A 314 -68.74 -61.72 36.35
C LEU A 314 -69.72 -62.87 36.07
N ASP A 315 -70.31 -63.43 37.12
CA ASP A 315 -71.30 -64.50 36.99
C ASP A 315 -72.59 -64.07 36.27
N GLY A 316 -73.22 -65.00 35.55
CA GLY A 316 -74.54 -64.76 34.94
C GLY A 316 -74.53 -63.80 33.73
N THR A 317 -73.41 -63.65 33.04
CA THR A 317 -73.24 -62.75 31.90
C THR A 317 -73.92 -63.31 30.64
N LEU A 318 -75.17 -62.90 30.36
CA LEU A 318 -75.90 -63.22 29.12
C LEU A 318 -75.97 -62.02 28.17
N ASN A 319 -75.71 -62.24 26.87
CA ASN A 319 -75.83 -61.22 25.80
C ASN A 319 -75.04 -59.92 26.08
N LYS A 320 -73.91 -59.98 26.79
CA LYS A 320 -73.04 -58.81 27.06
C LYS A 320 -71.84 -58.83 26.14
N ALA A 321 -71.67 -57.77 25.35
CA ALA A 321 -70.59 -57.65 24.37
C ALA A 321 -69.21 -57.84 25.01
N LEU A 322 -68.30 -58.50 24.28
CA LEU A 322 -66.92 -58.76 24.72
C LEU A 322 -66.10 -57.50 25.04
N THR A 323 -66.53 -56.34 24.56
CA THR A 323 -65.94 -55.02 24.88
C THR A 323 -66.34 -54.48 26.26
N THR A 324 -67.28 -55.13 26.95
CA THR A 324 -67.80 -54.68 28.25
C THR A 324 -66.83 -55.10 29.36
N VAL A 325 -65.91 -54.21 29.73
CA VAL A 325 -64.77 -54.50 30.64
C VAL A 325 -65.14 -54.92 32.06
N VAL A 326 -66.39 -54.70 32.50
CA VAL A 326 -66.90 -55.19 33.81
C VAL A 326 -67.37 -56.64 33.75
N ASN A 327 -67.64 -57.17 32.55
CA ASN A 327 -68.06 -58.54 32.32
C ASN A 327 -66.94 -59.40 31.75
N TRP A 328 -66.00 -58.79 31.03
CA TRP A 328 -64.96 -59.48 30.28
C TRP A 328 -63.60 -58.82 30.48
N THR A 329 -62.57 -59.63 30.69
CA THR A 329 -61.17 -59.20 30.62
C THR A 329 -60.49 -59.84 29.42
N THR A 330 -59.72 -59.07 28.68
CA THR A 330 -58.93 -59.56 27.54
C THR A 330 -57.73 -60.33 28.06
N LEU A 331 -57.54 -61.57 27.59
CA LEU A 331 -56.39 -62.40 27.96
C LEU A 331 -55.24 -62.29 26.95
N VAL A 332 -55.52 -62.41 25.65
CA VAL A 332 -54.52 -62.36 24.56
C VAL A 332 -55.20 -61.91 23.25
N SER A 333 -54.58 -61.02 22.47
CA SER A 333 -55.03 -60.66 21.11
C SER A 333 -53.99 -61.04 20.04
N VAL A 334 -54.40 -61.85 19.05
CA VAL A 334 -53.54 -62.24 17.92
C VAL A 334 -53.29 -61.04 16.99
N ALA A 335 -54.29 -60.16 16.81
CA ALA A 335 -54.16 -58.95 16.01
C ALA A 335 -53.09 -57.98 16.53
N SER A 336 -52.95 -57.81 17.86
CA SER A 336 -51.91 -56.93 18.42
C SER A 336 -50.51 -57.53 18.27
N ALA A 337 -50.38 -58.86 18.38
CA ALA A 337 -49.12 -59.55 18.10
C ALA A 337 -48.68 -59.38 16.63
N ILE A 338 -49.61 -59.56 15.69
CA ILE A 338 -49.37 -59.35 14.25
C ILE A 338 -49.04 -57.88 13.95
N SER A 339 -49.77 -56.93 14.54
CA SER A 339 -49.52 -55.50 14.37
C SER A 339 -48.13 -55.09 14.87
N ASN A 340 -47.69 -55.64 16.00
CA ASN A 340 -46.36 -55.39 16.54
C ASN A 340 -45.26 -55.99 15.66
N ALA A 341 -45.47 -57.19 15.11
CA ALA A 341 -44.53 -57.82 14.17
C ALA A 341 -44.41 -57.06 12.84
N ASN A 342 -45.53 -56.58 12.30
CA ASN A 342 -45.55 -55.77 11.08
C ASN A 342 -44.90 -54.39 11.28
N THR A 343 -45.14 -53.77 12.44
CA THR A 343 -44.48 -52.52 12.83
C THR A 343 -42.97 -52.70 12.94
N ALA A 344 -42.51 -53.76 13.60
CA ALA A 344 -41.09 -54.09 13.73
C ALA A 344 -40.43 -54.35 12.36
N THR A 345 -41.10 -55.08 11.47
CA THR A 345 -40.63 -55.34 10.09
C THR A 345 -40.51 -54.05 9.28
N THR A 346 -41.48 -53.15 9.41
CA THR A 346 -41.49 -51.85 8.72
C THR A 346 -40.33 -50.97 9.22
N GLN A 347 -40.13 -50.90 10.53
CA GLN A 347 -39.02 -50.16 11.13
C GLN A 347 -37.65 -50.72 10.72
N ALA A 348 -37.51 -52.04 10.61
CA ALA A 348 -36.29 -52.69 10.15
C ALA A 348 -35.98 -52.38 8.67
N ASN A 349 -36.99 -52.40 7.79
CA ASN A 349 -36.82 -52.05 6.39
C ASN A 349 -36.44 -50.56 6.22
N THR A 350 -37.10 -49.66 6.94
CA THR A 350 -36.74 -48.23 6.94
C THR A 350 -35.30 -48.00 7.40
N ALA A 351 -34.85 -48.70 8.45
CA ALA A 351 -33.47 -48.60 8.94
C ALA A 351 -32.44 -49.08 7.91
N ARG A 352 -32.73 -50.17 7.19
CA ARG A 352 -31.88 -50.69 6.10
C ARG A 352 -31.78 -49.68 4.95
N ASP A 353 -32.90 -49.12 4.51
CA ASP A 353 -32.93 -48.22 3.36
C ASP A 353 -32.24 -46.88 3.67
N ASN A 354 -32.36 -46.40 4.91
CA ASN A 354 -31.59 -45.26 5.43
C ASN A 354 -30.07 -45.55 5.42
N ALA A 355 -29.65 -46.75 5.83
CA ALA A 355 -28.24 -47.14 5.83
C ALA A 355 -27.65 -47.26 4.40
N ASN A 356 -28.43 -47.78 3.45
CA ASN A 356 -28.04 -47.85 2.04
C ASN A 356 -27.90 -46.45 1.42
N THR A 357 -28.81 -45.54 1.75
CA THR A 357 -28.76 -44.14 1.32
C THR A 357 -27.52 -43.44 1.89
N ALA A 358 -27.23 -43.62 3.18
CA ALA A 358 -26.05 -43.05 3.82
C ALA A 358 -24.74 -43.57 3.21
N THR A 359 -24.66 -44.87 2.90
CA THR A 359 -23.48 -45.49 2.26
C THR A 359 -23.25 -44.93 0.85
N THR A 360 -24.33 -44.77 0.07
CA THR A 360 -24.25 -44.22 -1.29
C THR A 360 -23.78 -42.76 -1.26
N SER A 361 -24.33 -41.95 -0.35
CA SER A 361 -23.91 -40.55 -0.15
C SER A 361 -22.44 -40.45 0.26
N ALA A 362 -21.95 -41.34 1.13
CA ALA A 362 -20.55 -41.38 1.53
C ALA A 362 -19.61 -41.73 0.36
N ASN A 363 -19.97 -42.71 -0.47
CA ASN A 363 -19.20 -43.09 -1.65
C ASN A 363 -19.13 -41.96 -2.70
N ASN A 364 -20.23 -41.25 -2.91
CA ASN A 364 -20.28 -40.10 -3.81
C ASN A 364 -19.41 -38.93 -3.30
N ALA A 365 -19.43 -38.69 -1.98
CA ALA A 365 -18.59 -37.68 -1.34
C ALA A 365 -17.09 -38.04 -1.45
N ALA A 366 -16.72 -39.30 -1.22
CA ALA A 366 -15.35 -39.79 -1.35
C ALA A 366 -14.83 -39.66 -2.79
N THR A 367 -15.65 -40.03 -3.78
CA THR A 367 -15.31 -39.89 -5.20
C THR A 367 -15.09 -38.41 -5.58
N SER A 368 -15.98 -37.54 -5.14
CA SER A 368 -15.87 -36.09 -5.37
C SER A 368 -14.63 -35.48 -4.71
N ALA A 369 -14.28 -35.94 -3.51
CA ALA A 369 -13.07 -35.51 -2.82
C ALA A 369 -11.79 -35.96 -3.57
N ASN A 370 -11.77 -37.19 -4.07
CA ASN A 370 -10.63 -37.75 -4.79
C ASN A 370 -10.37 -37.02 -6.12
N THR A 371 -11.43 -36.66 -6.86
CA THR A 371 -11.32 -35.84 -8.08
C THR A 371 -10.76 -34.45 -7.77
N LYS A 372 -11.22 -33.81 -6.70
CA LYS A 372 -10.72 -32.49 -6.27
C LYS A 372 -9.26 -32.55 -5.82
N ALA A 373 -8.86 -33.61 -5.11
CA ALA A 373 -7.48 -33.82 -4.67
C ALA A 373 -6.53 -34.01 -5.87
N THR A 374 -6.95 -34.79 -6.88
CA THR A 374 -6.17 -35.00 -8.11
C THR A 374 -5.98 -33.69 -8.89
N PHE A 375 -7.03 -32.87 -9.00
CA PHE A 375 -6.94 -31.57 -9.65
C PHE A 375 -6.00 -30.62 -8.90
N ALA A 376 -6.10 -30.56 -7.56
CA ALA A 376 -5.22 -29.73 -6.74
C ALA A 376 -3.75 -30.14 -6.85
N GLN A 377 -3.47 -31.44 -6.97
CA GLN A 377 -2.11 -31.95 -7.21
C GLN A 377 -1.52 -31.41 -8.52
N THR A 378 -2.25 -31.53 -9.63
CA THR A 378 -1.81 -31.03 -10.94
C THR A 378 -1.52 -29.53 -10.92
N GLN A 379 -2.36 -28.75 -10.22
CA GLN A 379 -2.16 -27.29 -10.09
C GLN A 379 -0.94 -26.96 -9.22
N GLY A 380 -0.72 -27.69 -8.13
CA GLY A 380 0.46 -27.53 -7.26
C GLY A 380 1.78 -27.83 -7.98
N ASP A 381 1.82 -28.92 -8.76
CA ASP A 381 3.00 -29.31 -9.53
C ASP A 381 3.31 -28.28 -10.64
N TYR A 382 2.28 -27.77 -11.31
CA TYR A 382 2.42 -26.70 -12.30
C TYR A 382 2.96 -25.40 -11.68
N ALA A 383 2.37 -24.96 -10.56
CA ALA A 383 2.80 -23.74 -9.88
C ALA A 383 4.26 -23.83 -9.40
N LYS A 384 4.69 -24.98 -8.89
CA LYS A 384 6.08 -25.23 -8.50
C LYS A 384 7.03 -25.11 -9.69
N ALA A 385 6.69 -25.74 -10.82
CA ALA A 385 7.51 -25.66 -12.04
C ALA A 385 7.66 -24.21 -12.55
N GLN A 386 6.60 -23.41 -12.50
CA GLN A 386 6.65 -21.99 -12.87
C GLN A 386 7.51 -21.17 -11.89
N GLY A 387 7.42 -21.44 -10.58
CA GLY A 387 8.25 -20.79 -9.57
C GLY A 387 9.74 -21.10 -9.73
N ASP A 388 10.08 -22.37 -9.95
CA ASP A 388 11.46 -22.81 -10.19
C ASP A 388 12.04 -22.17 -11.48
N TYR A 389 11.24 -22.08 -12.54
CA TYR A 389 11.64 -21.42 -13.80
C TYR A 389 11.87 -19.91 -13.62
N ALA A 390 10.96 -19.21 -12.93
CA ALA A 390 11.10 -17.78 -12.67
C ALA A 390 12.35 -17.47 -11.83
N LYS A 391 12.67 -18.33 -10.85
CA LYS A 391 13.87 -18.22 -10.02
C LYS A 391 15.15 -18.38 -10.84
N ASP A 392 15.25 -19.39 -11.70
CA ASP A 392 16.40 -19.60 -12.59
C ASP A 392 16.62 -18.39 -13.54
N LYS A 393 15.54 -17.83 -14.09
CA LYS A 393 15.62 -16.63 -14.94
C LYS A 393 16.06 -15.39 -14.17
N ALA A 394 15.59 -15.22 -12.94
CA ALA A 394 15.99 -14.09 -12.08
C ALA A 394 17.46 -14.19 -11.66
N GLU A 395 17.93 -15.38 -11.30
CA GLU A 395 19.34 -15.62 -10.94
C GLU A 395 20.26 -15.32 -12.13
N LYS A 396 19.90 -15.76 -13.34
CA LYS A 396 20.64 -15.42 -14.57
C LYS A 396 20.59 -13.92 -14.92
N ALA A 397 19.46 -13.24 -14.70
CA ALA A 397 19.35 -11.81 -14.95
C ALA A 397 20.21 -10.96 -13.99
N ILE A 398 20.37 -11.40 -12.73
CA ILE A 398 21.27 -10.77 -11.75
C ILE A 398 22.74 -11.02 -12.11
N GLU A 399 23.07 -12.21 -12.61
CA GLU A 399 24.40 -12.56 -13.13
C GLU A 399 24.79 -11.67 -14.33
N VAL A 400 23.87 -11.46 -15.27
CA VAL A 400 24.07 -10.56 -16.42
C VAL A 400 24.10 -9.08 -15.99
N GLY A 401 23.29 -8.69 -15.00
CA GLY A 401 23.25 -7.34 -14.43
C GLY A 401 24.51 -6.93 -13.64
N THR A 402 25.40 -7.88 -13.34
CA THR A 402 26.65 -7.64 -12.61
C THR A 402 27.92 -7.69 -13.47
N SER A 403 27.84 -7.82 -14.80
CA SER A 403 29.05 -8.01 -15.61
C SER A 403 28.94 -7.57 -17.05
N LEU A 404 29.57 -6.43 -17.38
CA LEU A 404 30.67 -6.27 -18.35
C LEU A 404 31.10 -4.79 -18.29
N ILE A 405 32.14 -4.46 -17.52
CA ILE A 405 32.61 -3.06 -17.42
C ILE A 405 33.64 -2.82 -18.52
N ASN A 406 33.24 -2.10 -19.57
CA ASN A 406 34.13 -1.71 -20.65
C ASN A 406 35.16 -0.69 -20.14
N ARG A 407 36.45 -0.97 -20.37
CA ARG A 407 37.58 -0.13 -19.97
C ARG A 407 38.36 0.45 -21.15
N GLY A 408 37.82 0.38 -22.36
CA GLY A 408 38.44 0.97 -23.55
C GLY A 408 39.54 0.08 -24.13
N THR A 409 40.55 0.72 -24.72
CA THR A 409 41.79 0.04 -25.14
C THR A 409 42.60 -0.34 -23.90
N TYR A 410 43.26 -1.50 -23.92
CA TYR A 410 44.12 -1.93 -22.84
C TYR A 410 45.24 -0.91 -22.54
N SER A 411 45.52 -0.72 -21.24
CA SER A 411 46.61 0.10 -20.71
C SER A 411 47.38 -0.70 -19.67
N ASN A 412 48.71 -0.67 -19.75
CA ASN A 412 49.58 -1.38 -18.82
C ASN A 412 49.65 -0.75 -17.42
N THR A 413 49.12 0.46 -17.22
CA THR A 413 49.13 1.16 -15.92
C THR A 413 47.82 1.03 -15.15
N LEU A 414 46.74 0.59 -15.79
CA LEU A 414 45.42 0.44 -15.16
C LEU A 414 45.27 -0.93 -14.49
N ALA A 415 44.65 -0.93 -13.32
CA ALA A 415 44.22 -2.15 -12.65
C ALA A 415 42.85 -2.60 -13.19
N TYR A 416 42.79 -3.82 -13.66
CA TYR A 416 41.59 -4.47 -14.20
C TYR A 416 41.06 -5.49 -13.21
N LYS A 417 39.77 -5.41 -12.91
CA LYS A 417 39.06 -6.38 -12.08
C LYS A 417 38.47 -7.49 -12.96
N PRO A 418 38.17 -8.68 -12.41
CA PRO A 418 37.40 -9.69 -13.12
C PRO A 418 36.15 -9.06 -13.75
N LEU A 419 35.82 -9.50 -14.97
CA LEU A 419 34.72 -9.04 -15.81
C LEU A 419 34.92 -7.66 -16.50
N ASN A 420 36.09 -7.03 -16.36
CA ASN A 420 36.45 -5.85 -17.19
C ASN A 420 36.76 -6.28 -18.62
N ILE A 421 36.27 -5.53 -19.62
CA ILE A 421 36.60 -5.78 -21.04
C ILE A 421 37.53 -4.69 -21.57
N VAL A 422 38.55 -5.11 -22.32
CA VAL A 422 39.45 -4.23 -23.07
C VAL A 422 39.59 -4.66 -24.53
N VAL A 423 39.90 -3.71 -25.40
CA VAL A 423 40.39 -3.99 -26.76
C VAL A 423 41.91 -4.03 -26.75
N TYR A 424 42.50 -5.05 -27.35
CA TYR A 424 43.95 -5.19 -27.53
C TYR A 424 44.24 -6.03 -28.77
N ASP A 425 45.14 -5.57 -29.65
CA ASP A 425 45.63 -6.33 -30.81
C ASP A 425 44.54 -7.02 -31.67
N SER A 426 43.57 -6.22 -32.14
CA SER A 426 42.42 -6.67 -32.96
C SER A 426 41.50 -7.71 -32.32
N GLY A 427 41.60 -7.89 -30.99
CA GLY A 427 40.74 -8.74 -30.18
C GLY A 427 40.09 -8.00 -29.00
N VAL A 428 38.97 -8.53 -28.54
CA VAL A 428 38.22 -8.09 -27.36
C VAL A 428 38.44 -9.12 -26.25
N TYR A 429 38.92 -8.68 -25.10
CA TYR A 429 39.34 -9.55 -24.01
C TYR A 429 38.65 -9.19 -22.71
N GLN A 430 38.17 -10.20 -21.99
CA GLN A 430 37.61 -10.08 -20.64
C GLN A 430 38.65 -10.48 -19.61
N ASN A 431 38.88 -9.65 -18.60
CA ASN A 431 39.72 -10.00 -17.47
C ASN A 431 38.98 -11.04 -16.62
N ILE A 432 39.59 -12.18 -16.33
CA ILE A 432 39.01 -13.25 -15.50
C ILE A 432 39.63 -13.29 -14.09
N VAL A 433 40.84 -12.73 -13.93
CA VAL A 433 41.54 -12.58 -12.65
C VAL A 433 42.13 -11.18 -12.58
N GLN A 434 41.94 -10.50 -11.45
CA GLN A 434 42.42 -9.12 -11.25
C GLN A 434 43.88 -8.99 -11.68
N SER A 435 44.16 -8.02 -12.56
CA SER A 435 45.48 -7.85 -13.15
C SER A 435 45.84 -6.38 -13.36
N THR A 436 47.12 -6.05 -13.23
CA THR A 436 47.69 -4.73 -13.55
C THR A 436 48.96 -4.97 -14.34
N GLY A 437 49.09 -4.37 -15.52
CA GLY A 437 50.28 -4.53 -16.38
C GLY A 437 50.45 -5.92 -17.03
N ILE A 438 49.48 -6.83 -16.88
CA ILE A 438 49.48 -8.14 -17.55
C ILE A 438 48.74 -8.04 -18.88
N LEU A 439 49.38 -8.46 -19.98
CA LEU A 439 48.82 -8.36 -21.33
C LEU A 439 47.57 -9.22 -21.52
N PRO A 440 46.57 -8.76 -22.29
CA PRO A 440 45.33 -9.51 -22.56
C PRO A 440 45.51 -10.85 -23.27
N THR A 441 46.66 -11.10 -23.89
CA THR A 441 46.99 -12.39 -24.51
C THR A 441 47.32 -13.50 -23.48
N ASN A 442 47.45 -13.17 -22.19
CA ASN A 442 47.70 -14.16 -21.14
C ASN A 442 46.38 -14.83 -20.70
N SER A 443 46.16 -16.06 -21.17
CA SER A 443 44.94 -16.83 -20.95
C SER A 443 44.62 -17.17 -19.48
N SER A 444 45.59 -17.03 -18.58
CA SER A 444 45.37 -17.26 -17.13
C SER A 444 44.70 -16.07 -16.44
N TYR A 445 44.75 -14.88 -17.07
CA TYR A 445 44.20 -13.63 -16.52
C TYR A 445 43.13 -13.03 -17.42
N TRP A 446 43.09 -13.43 -18.69
CA TRP A 446 42.21 -12.86 -19.70
C TRP A 446 41.60 -13.95 -20.58
N GLN A 447 40.35 -13.74 -20.98
CA GLN A 447 39.61 -14.58 -21.91
C GLN A 447 39.34 -13.78 -23.18
N LEU A 448 39.77 -14.30 -24.33
CA LEU A 448 39.42 -13.74 -25.63
C LEU A 448 37.93 -13.98 -25.90
N LEU A 449 37.18 -12.90 -26.13
CA LEU A 449 35.76 -12.96 -26.46
C LEU A 449 35.53 -12.88 -27.97
N MET A 450 36.36 -12.11 -28.69
CA MET A 450 36.22 -11.90 -30.14
C MET A 450 37.57 -11.54 -30.76
N GLN A 451 37.89 -12.12 -31.93
CA GLN A 451 39.07 -11.78 -32.74
C GLN A 451 38.61 -11.33 -34.13
N THR A 452 39.23 -10.31 -34.70
CA THR A 452 38.90 -9.81 -36.03
C THR A 452 40.15 -9.61 -36.89
N SER A 453 39.96 -9.50 -38.21
CA SER A 453 41.02 -9.33 -39.22
C SER A 453 41.46 -7.87 -39.44
N THR A 454 40.84 -6.89 -38.77
CA THR A 454 41.11 -5.44 -38.90
C THR A 454 41.01 -4.77 -37.53
N SER A 455 41.75 -3.68 -37.27
CA SER A 455 41.71 -3.00 -35.96
C SER A 455 40.29 -2.54 -35.60
N VAL A 456 39.77 -3.02 -34.47
CA VAL A 456 38.41 -2.70 -33.98
C VAL A 456 38.45 -1.47 -33.07
N THR A 457 37.60 -0.49 -33.33
CA THR A 457 37.25 0.56 -32.36
C THR A 457 35.85 0.29 -31.80
N TRP A 458 35.54 0.80 -30.61
CA TRP A 458 34.25 0.53 -29.94
C TRP A 458 33.03 0.92 -30.78
N ASP A 459 33.17 1.87 -31.69
CA ASP A 459 32.10 2.33 -32.58
C ASP A 459 31.79 1.34 -33.73
N THR A 460 32.57 0.27 -33.90
CA THR A 460 32.48 -0.65 -35.06
C THR A 460 32.04 -2.09 -34.73
N ILE A 461 31.66 -2.39 -33.49
CA ILE A 461 31.25 -3.75 -33.08
C ILE A 461 29.77 -4.01 -33.47
N SER A 462 29.51 -5.00 -34.34
CA SER A 462 28.15 -5.39 -34.74
C SER A 462 27.42 -6.11 -33.60
N GLY A 463 26.21 -5.66 -33.29
CA GLY A 463 25.39 -6.18 -32.18
C GLY A 463 24.45 -5.14 -31.57
N LYS A 464 24.83 -3.85 -31.67
CA LYS A 464 23.99 -2.74 -31.20
C LYS A 464 22.59 -2.71 -31.83
N PRO A 465 22.42 -2.93 -33.16
CA PRO A 465 21.09 -2.93 -33.77
C PRO A 465 20.21 -4.11 -33.33
N GLU A 466 20.80 -5.29 -33.09
CA GLU A 466 20.07 -6.50 -32.69
C GLU A 466 19.60 -6.42 -31.23
N VAL A 467 20.42 -5.85 -30.34
CA VAL A 467 20.07 -5.58 -28.94
C VAL A 467 19.03 -4.46 -28.85
N GLU A 468 19.18 -3.38 -29.64
CA GLU A 468 18.18 -2.31 -29.72
C GLU A 468 16.85 -2.82 -30.31
N SER A 469 16.89 -3.74 -31.28
CA SER A 469 15.73 -4.44 -31.82
C SER A 469 15.06 -5.38 -30.80
N HIS A 470 15.84 -6.07 -29.96
CA HIS A 470 15.29 -6.96 -28.91
C HIS A 470 14.64 -6.14 -27.79
N ILE A 471 15.23 -5.02 -27.40
CA ILE A 471 14.69 -4.08 -26.39
C ILE A 471 13.44 -3.34 -26.90
N ALA A 472 13.32 -3.12 -28.22
CA ALA A 472 12.17 -2.46 -28.82
C ALA A 472 10.91 -3.35 -28.94
N ASN A 473 11.05 -4.69 -28.93
CA ASN A 473 9.92 -5.62 -29.00
C ASN A 473 9.32 -5.90 -27.61
N LYS A 474 8.43 -5.02 -27.16
CA LYS A 474 7.78 -5.10 -25.84
C LYS A 474 6.62 -6.10 -25.75
N SER A 475 6.12 -6.62 -26.87
CA SER A 475 4.88 -7.39 -26.91
C SER A 475 5.09 -8.90 -26.90
N ASN A 476 6.18 -9.42 -27.49
CA ASN A 476 6.53 -10.85 -27.42
C ASN A 476 7.98 -11.08 -27.90
N PRO A 477 9.02 -10.79 -27.08
CA PRO A 477 10.42 -10.83 -27.51
C PRO A 477 10.93 -12.24 -27.86
N HIS A 478 10.16 -13.28 -27.51
CA HIS A 478 10.50 -14.69 -27.75
C HIS A 478 9.49 -15.41 -28.66
N ALA A 479 8.51 -14.70 -29.22
CA ALA A 479 7.49 -15.25 -30.12
C ALA A 479 6.77 -16.50 -29.56
N VAL A 480 6.57 -16.58 -28.24
CA VAL A 480 5.85 -17.70 -27.61
C VAL A 480 4.37 -17.62 -27.92
N THR A 481 3.78 -18.75 -28.34
CA THR A 481 2.38 -18.85 -28.79
C THR A 481 1.44 -19.20 -27.63
N ALA A 482 0.15 -18.86 -27.74
CA ALA A 482 -0.87 -19.14 -26.71
C ALA A 482 -0.97 -20.64 -26.33
N SER A 483 -0.67 -21.53 -27.29
CA SER A 483 -0.57 -22.98 -27.08
C SER A 483 0.55 -23.39 -26.12
N GLN A 484 1.64 -22.63 -26.05
CA GLN A 484 2.80 -22.93 -25.21
C GLN A 484 2.67 -22.39 -23.78
N VAL A 485 1.67 -21.52 -23.52
CA VAL A 485 1.39 -20.91 -22.20
C VAL A 485 0.02 -21.31 -21.62
N GLY A 486 -0.69 -22.24 -22.25
CA GLY A 486 -1.90 -22.87 -21.69
C GLY A 486 -3.09 -21.94 -21.44
N SER A 487 -3.19 -20.80 -22.14
CA SER A 487 -4.34 -19.90 -22.02
C SER A 487 -5.42 -20.27 -23.05
N TYR A 488 -6.51 -20.86 -22.60
CA TYR A 488 -7.73 -21.02 -23.41
C TYR A 488 -8.42 -19.65 -23.59
N SER A 489 -9.03 -19.44 -24.76
CA SER A 489 -9.88 -18.28 -25.00
C SER A 489 -11.15 -18.31 -24.12
N LYS A 490 -11.80 -17.16 -23.95
CA LYS A 490 -13.03 -17.04 -23.16
C LYS A 490 -14.15 -17.93 -23.72
N GLU A 491 -14.23 -18.08 -25.04
CA GLU A 491 -15.15 -19.03 -25.68
C GLU A 491 -14.79 -20.50 -25.37
N GLU A 492 -13.51 -20.87 -25.38
CA GLU A 492 -13.06 -22.24 -25.09
C GLU A 492 -13.21 -22.64 -23.61
N ALA A 493 -13.03 -21.69 -22.69
CA ALA A 493 -13.34 -21.91 -21.27
C ALA A 493 -14.86 -22.09 -21.06
N THR A 494 -15.69 -21.29 -21.74
CA THR A 494 -17.14 -21.36 -21.59
C THR A 494 -17.72 -22.67 -22.14
N ALA A 495 -17.15 -23.22 -23.22
CA ALA A 495 -17.56 -24.50 -23.80
C ALA A 495 -17.18 -25.71 -22.91
N ASN A 496 -16.07 -25.62 -22.16
CA ASN A 496 -15.59 -26.72 -21.30
C ASN A 496 -16.12 -26.68 -19.85
N PHE A 497 -16.78 -25.59 -19.44
CA PHE A 497 -17.30 -25.38 -18.07
C PHE A 497 -18.83 -25.20 -17.98
N ALA A 498 -19.59 -25.62 -18.98
CA ALA A 498 -21.05 -25.63 -18.86
C ALA A 498 -21.51 -26.53 -17.70
N PRO A 499 -22.31 -26.03 -16.74
CA PRO A 499 -22.78 -26.84 -15.62
C PRO A 499 -23.82 -27.86 -16.09
N ILE A 500 -23.59 -29.14 -15.79
CA ILE A 500 -24.66 -30.14 -15.76
C ILE A 500 -25.61 -29.70 -14.65
N SER A 501 -26.77 -29.15 -15.01
CA SER A 501 -27.80 -28.81 -14.03
C SER A 501 -28.29 -30.08 -13.35
N HIS A 502 -28.17 -30.12 -12.03
CA HIS A 502 -29.09 -30.89 -11.19
C HIS A 502 -29.67 -29.90 -10.20
N ASN A 503 -30.94 -29.57 -10.43
CA ASN A 503 -31.82 -29.00 -9.41
C ASN A 503 -31.68 -29.82 -8.13
N HIS A 504 -31.52 -29.18 -6.97
CA HIS A 504 -32.25 -29.54 -5.75
C HIS A 504 -32.27 -28.32 -4.81
N THR A 505 -33.49 -28.00 -4.38
CA THR A 505 -33.87 -26.96 -3.43
C THR A 505 -33.33 -27.22 -2.03
N ALA A 506 -33.02 -26.15 -1.31
CA ALA A 506 -32.64 -26.14 0.09
C ALA A 506 -33.66 -26.90 0.99
N ILE A 507 -33.16 -27.65 1.99
CA ILE A 507 -33.69 -27.78 3.36
C ILE A 507 -32.68 -28.58 4.24
N ASP A 508 -32.40 -28.01 5.41
CA ASP A 508 -31.79 -28.53 6.66
C ASP A 508 -30.37 -29.16 6.69
N LEU A 509 -29.42 -28.35 7.17
CA LEU A 509 -28.14 -28.77 7.74
C LEU A 509 -28.29 -28.96 9.26
N PRO A 510 -27.97 -30.14 9.84
CA PRO A 510 -27.77 -30.27 11.28
C PRO A 510 -26.35 -29.86 11.68
N ASN A 511 -26.30 -28.93 12.62
CA ASN A 511 -25.17 -28.42 13.39
C ASN A 511 -24.05 -29.45 13.69
N ASN A 512 -22.85 -29.20 13.18
CA ASN A 512 -21.62 -29.40 13.96
C ASN A 512 -20.49 -28.52 13.42
N LEU A 513 -20.57 -27.24 13.81
CA LEU A 513 -19.57 -26.22 13.55
C LEU A 513 -18.48 -26.35 14.62
N GLU A 514 -17.32 -26.93 14.29
CA GLU A 514 -16.12 -26.69 15.08
C GLU A 514 -15.80 -25.19 15.01
N THR A 515 -15.83 -24.52 16.15
CA THR A 515 -15.63 -23.08 16.23
C THR A 515 -14.16 -22.71 15.96
N ILE A 516 -13.99 -21.61 15.24
CA ILE A 516 -12.72 -20.96 14.84
C ILE A 516 -11.72 -20.81 16.01
N THR A 517 -12.22 -20.78 17.24
CA THR A 517 -11.44 -20.71 18.49
C THR A 517 -10.50 -21.90 18.70
N GLY A 518 -10.85 -23.11 18.22
CA GLY A 518 -10.02 -24.32 18.40
C GLY A 518 -8.78 -24.36 17.49
N ALA A 519 -8.89 -23.80 16.29
CA ALA A 519 -7.76 -23.66 15.36
C ALA A 519 -6.78 -22.55 15.82
N GLN A 520 -7.31 -21.48 16.42
CA GLN A 520 -6.52 -20.36 16.92
C GLN A 520 -5.72 -20.71 18.18
N ALA A 521 -6.28 -21.50 19.10
CA ALA A 521 -5.55 -22.01 20.27
C ALA A 521 -4.39 -22.96 19.89
N LYS A 522 -4.52 -23.71 18.80
CA LYS A 522 -3.44 -24.57 18.27
C LYS A 522 -2.35 -23.76 17.57
N ALA A 523 -2.70 -22.67 16.88
CA ALA A 523 -1.75 -21.74 16.27
C ALA A 523 -0.91 -20.98 17.32
N THR A 524 -1.53 -20.47 18.38
CA THR A 524 -0.81 -19.80 19.49
C THR A 524 0.11 -20.76 20.27
N SER A 525 -0.29 -22.04 20.42
CA SER A 525 0.56 -23.07 21.02
C SER A 525 1.76 -23.44 20.14
N ALA A 526 1.62 -23.38 18.80
CA ALA A 526 2.71 -23.59 17.85
C ALA A 526 3.71 -22.42 17.83
N GLU A 527 3.23 -21.19 17.94
CA GLU A 527 4.05 -19.97 18.02
C GLU A 527 4.86 -19.90 19.33
N THR A 528 4.24 -20.28 20.46
CA THR A 528 4.92 -20.35 21.77
C THR A 528 6.02 -21.43 21.78
N LYS A 529 5.81 -22.55 21.07
CA LYS A 529 6.83 -23.61 20.90
C LYS A 529 7.95 -23.21 19.95
N ALA A 530 7.67 -22.42 18.91
CA ALA A 530 8.67 -21.88 17.99
C ALA A 530 9.59 -20.84 18.65
N ASN A 531 9.04 -19.98 19.52
CA ASN A 531 9.83 -19.01 20.28
C ASN A 531 10.69 -19.68 21.36
N THR A 532 10.16 -20.70 22.05
CA THR A 532 10.90 -21.48 23.05
C THR A 532 12.04 -22.33 22.45
N TYR A 533 11.95 -22.72 21.17
CA TYR A 533 13.02 -23.43 20.47
C TYR A 533 14.16 -22.51 20.02
N THR A 534 13.84 -21.25 19.70
CA THR A 534 14.82 -20.24 19.26
C THR A 534 15.64 -19.71 20.43
N ASP A 535 15.00 -19.39 21.56
CA ASP A 535 15.69 -18.85 22.75
C ASP A 535 16.61 -19.87 23.45
N ASN A 536 16.25 -21.16 23.41
CA ASN A 536 17.06 -22.24 24.00
C ASN A 536 18.26 -22.66 23.14
N LYS A 537 18.22 -22.45 21.82
CA LYS A 537 19.36 -22.67 20.91
C LYS A 537 20.37 -21.52 20.95
N VAL A 538 19.90 -20.27 21.10
CA VAL A 538 20.77 -19.09 21.24
C VAL A 538 21.46 -19.07 22.61
N SER A 539 20.76 -19.42 23.69
CA SER A 539 21.34 -19.46 25.05
C SER A 539 22.38 -20.58 25.23
N ALA A 540 22.29 -21.66 24.43
CA ALA A 540 23.23 -22.78 24.48
C ALA A 540 24.49 -22.60 23.61
N GLN A 541 24.53 -21.63 22.68
CA GLN A 541 25.68 -21.41 21.78
C GLN A 541 26.59 -20.23 22.15
N VAL A 542 26.13 -19.25 22.93
CA VAL A 542 26.88 -17.99 23.14
C VAL A 542 27.42 -17.83 24.58
N GLY A 543 26.90 -18.59 25.54
CA GLY A 543 27.27 -18.41 26.96
C GLY A 543 26.81 -17.06 27.53
N THR A 544 26.81 -16.94 28.86
CA THR A 544 26.34 -15.71 29.52
C THR A 544 27.38 -14.59 29.42
N LEU A 545 26.89 -13.34 29.35
CA LEU A 545 27.65 -12.10 29.17
C LEU A 545 28.85 -11.94 30.14
N SER A 546 28.77 -12.53 31.34
CA SER A 546 29.85 -12.53 32.32
C SER A 546 31.08 -13.33 31.88
N ASN A 547 30.94 -14.27 30.93
CA ASN A 547 32.04 -15.10 30.42
C ASN A 547 32.83 -14.43 29.28
N LEU A 548 32.35 -13.31 28.73
CA LEU A 548 33.04 -12.54 27.69
C LEU A 548 34.00 -11.46 28.25
N LEU A 549 34.03 -11.29 29.57
CA LEU A 549 34.90 -10.34 30.26
C LEU A 549 36.07 -11.07 30.91
N THR A 550 36.98 -11.63 30.12
CA THR A 550 38.33 -11.89 30.62
C THR A 550 39.41 -11.35 29.71
N SER A 551 40.33 -10.67 30.37
CA SER A 551 41.42 -9.86 29.89
C SER A 551 42.52 -10.68 29.24
N LYS A 552 42.74 -10.47 27.93
CA LYS A 552 44.04 -10.39 27.24
C LYS A 552 43.83 -10.72 25.77
N LYS A 553 44.08 -9.76 24.85
CA LYS A 553 44.82 -9.93 23.58
C LYS A 553 45.34 -8.59 23.06
N THR A 554 46.39 -8.65 22.24
CA THR A 554 47.58 -7.78 22.31
C THR A 554 47.84 -6.90 21.08
N ASN A 555 46.89 -6.74 20.14
CA ASN A 555 47.01 -5.68 19.13
C ASN A 555 45.65 -5.22 18.56
N THR A 556 45.69 -4.03 17.97
CA THR A 556 44.54 -3.29 17.42
C THR A 556 43.85 -4.00 16.25
N VAL A 557 44.57 -4.85 15.51
CA VAL A 557 44.01 -5.55 14.34
C VAL A 557 43.07 -6.67 14.78
N GLU A 558 43.36 -7.38 15.87
CA GLU A 558 42.45 -8.38 16.44
C GLU A 558 41.18 -7.73 17.05
N ALA A 559 41.32 -6.58 17.71
CA ALA A 559 40.18 -5.83 18.24
C ALA A 559 39.29 -5.21 17.13
N ILE A 560 39.90 -4.81 16.01
CA ILE A 560 39.19 -4.27 14.83
C ILE A 560 38.46 -5.39 14.08
N ASN A 561 39.04 -6.59 13.97
CA ASN A 561 38.39 -7.70 13.27
C ASN A 561 37.13 -8.21 13.99
N GLU A 562 37.05 -8.09 15.31
CA GLU A 562 35.85 -8.45 16.07
C GLU A 562 34.69 -7.44 15.84
N LEU A 563 35.03 -6.18 15.56
CA LEU A 563 34.08 -5.09 15.25
C LEU A 563 33.30 -5.32 13.94
N PHE A 564 33.80 -6.20 13.06
CA PHE A 564 33.23 -6.48 11.74
C PHE A 564 32.49 -7.82 11.62
N THR A 565 32.37 -8.60 12.69
CA THR A 565 31.77 -9.94 12.64
C THR A 565 30.42 -10.12 13.33
N SER A 566 29.82 -9.10 13.97
CA SER A 566 28.43 -9.20 14.44
C SER A 566 27.56 -8.01 14.02
N LEU A 567 26.41 -8.33 13.41
CA LEU A 567 25.42 -7.36 12.94
C LEU A 567 24.80 -6.61 14.12
N GLY A 568 24.94 -5.28 14.14
CA GLY A 568 24.17 -4.40 15.01
C GLY A 568 24.90 -3.10 15.35
N ASP A 569 25.93 -3.18 16.18
CA ASP A 569 26.48 -1.98 16.84
C ASP A 569 27.67 -1.34 16.13
N GLY A 570 28.41 -2.09 15.30
CA GLY A 570 29.54 -1.56 14.52
C GLY A 570 29.15 -0.42 13.56
N LYS A 571 27.95 -0.48 12.96
CA LYS A 571 27.44 0.59 12.07
C LYS A 571 27.10 1.88 12.84
N ASN A 572 26.62 1.77 14.08
CA ASN A 572 26.23 2.93 14.88
C ASN A 572 27.44 3.66 15.49
N ASN A 573 28.50 2.93 15.85
CA ASN A 573 29.72 3.53 16.38
C ASN A 573 30.61 4.15 15.29
N VAL A 574 30.65 3.56 14.08
CA VAL A 574 31.28 4.20 12.91
C VAL A 574 30.52 5.46 12.50
N ARG A 575 29.17 5.44 12.57
CA ARG A 575 28.34 6.63 12.35
C ARG A 575 28.61 7.72 13.39
N ALA A 576 28.80 7.39 14.67
CA ALA A 576 29.16 8.35 15.71
C ALA A 576 30.57 8.95 15.51
N ALA A 577 31.56 8.15 15.11
CA ALA A 577 32.93 8.62 14.86
C ALA A 577 33.08 9.52 13.61
N ILE A 578 32.21 9.35 12.60
CA ILE A 578 32.17 10.24 11.41
C ILE A 578 31.51 11.59 11.75
N ILE A 579 30.55 11.61 12.69
CA ILE A 579 29.87 12.83 13.15
C ILE A 579 30.81 13.73 13.97
N GLU A 580 31.80 13.17 14.68
CA GLU A 580 32.66 13.91 15.60
C GLU A 580 33.88 14.61 14.94
N LYS A 581 34.15 14.40 13.63
CA LYS A 581 35.32 14.98 12.93
C LYS A 581 35.04 16.00 11.82
N GLY A 582 33.83 16.56 11.76
CA GLY A 582 33.53 17.72 10.92
C GLY A 582 34.25 18.98 11.42
N GLY A 583 35.43 19.27 10.85
CA GLY A 583 36.29 20.39 11.23
C GLY A 583 35.61 21.77 11.15
N THR A 584 35.98 22.62 12.10
CA THR A 584 35.47 23.98 12.31
C THR A 584 36.11 25.01 11.37
N VAL A 585 35.28 25.89 10.80
CA VAL A 585 35.64 27.29 10.49
C VAL A 585 34.49 28.19 10.98
N ALA A 586 34.81 29.27 11.68
CA ALA A 586 33.83 30.16 12.28
C ALA A 586 33.14 31.06 11.23
N GLY A 587 31.80 31.09 11.21
CA GLY A 587 31.02 32.19 10.63
C GLY A 587 29.99 31.87 9.53
N THR A 588 29.95 30.66 8.96
CA THR A 588 28.91 30.28 7.98
C THR A 588 28.49 28.83 8.18
N SER A 589 27.21 28.58 8.45
CA SER A 589 26.68 27.22 8.68
C SER A 589 26.99 26.28 7.50
N PRO A 590 27.65 25.12 7.71
CA PRO A 590 27.87 24.15 6.65
C PRO A 590 26.69 23.17 6.56
N ASN A 591 26.07 23.08 5.39
CA ASN A 591 25.09 22.05 5.07
C ASN A 591 25.76 20.66 5.06
N SER A 592 25.20 19.71 5.78
CA SER A 592 25.51 18.28 5.72
C SER A 592 25.31 17.72 4.30
N PHE A 593 25.96 16.60 3.97
CA PHE A 593 25.72 15.85 2.72
C PHE A 593 24.25 15.50 2.55
N LYS A 594 23.52 15.31 3.67
CA LYS A 594 22.08 15.08 3.69
C LYS A 594 21.31 16.32 3.23
N GLU A 595 21.67 17.52 3.69
CA GLU A 595 21.03 18.77 3.27
C GLU A 595 21.31 19.12 1.80
N LEU A 596 22.48 18.74 1.29
CA LEU A 596 22.82 18.86 -0.14
C LEU A 596 22.02 17.84 -0.99
N THR A 597 21.83 16.62 -0.46
CA THR A 597 20.98 15.59 -1.10
C THR A 597 19.49 15.97 -1.06
N ASP A 598 19.03 16.61 0.01
CA ASP A 598 17.66 17.09 0.17
C ASP A 598 17.39 18.33 -0.73
N GLY A 599 18.40 19.18 -0.93
CA GLY A 599 18.38 20.28 -1.91
C GLY A 599 18.39 19.83 -3.38
N ILE A 600 19.06 18.72 -3.69
CA ILE A 600 19.02 18.11 -5.04
C ILE A 600 17.70 17.35 -5.26
N LYS A 601 17.18 16.67 -4.24
CA LYS A 601 15.86 16.02 -4.30
C LYS A 601 14.73 17.00 -4.61
N THR A 602 14.79 18.21 -4.07
CA THR A 602 13.80 19.28 -4.32
C THR A 602 13.85 19.84 -5.74
N LEU A 603 14.97 19.70 -6.47
CA LEU A 603 15.07 20.02 -7.90
C LEU A 603 14.54 18.91 -8.82
N SER A 604 14.48 17.66 -8.33
CA SER A 604 13.99 16.50 -9.09
C SER A 604 12.51 16.15 -8.86
N SER A 605 11.89 16.67 -7.78
CA SER A 605 10.53 16.30 -7.37
C SER A 605 9.42 17.20 -7.93
N SER A 606 9.71 18.07 -8.90
CA SER A 606 8.75 19.07 -9.38
C SER A 606 7.75 18.59 -10.43
N ILE A 607 7.78 17.33 -10.89
CA ILE A 607 6.78 16.82 -11.86
C ILE A 607 6.42 15.35 -11.58
N ASN A 608 5.59 15.10 -10.57
CA ASN A 608 4.92 13.81 -10.39
C ASN A 608 3.54 13.83 -11.06
N GLY A 609 3.22 12.82 -11.89
CA GLY A 609 1.87 12.61 -12.46
C GLY A 609 1.74 12.59 -14.00
N GLN A 610 2.81 12.38 -14.77
CA GLN A 610 2.66 12.26 -16.23
C GLN A 610 2.09 10.88 -16.63
N LEU A 611 0.99 10.93 -17.39
CA LEU A 611 0.48 9.85 -18.21
C LEU A 611 1.15 9.96 -19.59
N ASN A 612 1.73 8.87 -20.12
CA ASN A 612 2.18 8.81 -21.51
C ASN A 612 1.02 8.32 -22.38
N GLU A 613 0.45 9.23 -23.18
CA GLU A 613 -0.68 8.93 -24.06
C GLU A 613 -0.26 9.14 -25.53
N ILE A 614 -0.56 8.18 -26.41
CA ILE A 614 -0.31 8.30 -27.84
C ILE A 614 -1.53 8.98 -28.47
N ILE A 615 -1.39 10.26 -28.83
CA ILE A 615 -2.43 11.01 -29.52
C ILE A 615 -2.06 11.11 -31.00
N PRO A 616 -2.80 10.46 -31.93
CA PRO A 616 -2.62 10.69 -33.35
C PRO A 616 -3.05 12.12 -33.68
N PHE A 617 -2.17 12.87 -34.34
CA PHE A 617 -2.52 14.20 -34.84
C PHE A 617 -3.64 14.08 -35.88
N ALA A 618 -4.61 14.99 -35.83
CA ALA A 618 -5.75 14.99 -36.75
C ALA A 618 -5.34 15.23 -38.22
N GLU A 619 -4.10 15.67 -38.44
CA GLU A 619 -3.53 16.00 -39.74
C GLU A 619 -2.04 15.64 -39.80
N THR A 620 -1.50 15.58 -41.02
CA THR A 620 -0.08 15.29 -41.26
C THR A 620 0.77 16.50 -40.86
N ILE A 621 1.76 16.31 -39.98
CA ILE A 621 2.66 17.37 -39.51
C ILE A 621 3.97 17.31 -40.30
N ASN A 622 4.42 18.46 -40.83
CA ASN A 622 5.68 18.61 -41.54
C ASN A 622 6.78 19.17 -40.62
N THR A 623 8.03 19.10 -41.09
CA THR A 623 9.17 19.67 -40.36
C THR A 623 8.98 21.17 -40.12
N ASN A 624 9.08 21.59 -38.85
CA ASN A 624 8.94 22.97 -38.35
C ASN A 624 7.51 23.52 -38.20
N ASP A 625 6.48 22.68 -38.32
CA ASP A 625 5.12 23.11 -37.96
C ASP A 625 5.04 23.40 -36.45
N PRO A 626 4.48 24.57 -36.04
CA PRO A 626 4.27 24.85 -34.63
C PRO A 626 3.17 23.94 -34.08
N VAL A 627 3.55 23.04 -33.17
CA VAL A 627 2.62 22.10 -32.53
C VAL A 627 2.11 22.71 -31.21
N SER A 628 0.80 22.91 -31.10
CA SER A 628 0.14 23.24 -29.83
C SER A 628 -0.65 22.04 -29.31
N ILE A 629 -0.28 21.54 -28.13
CA ILE A 629 -1.02 20.48 -27.44
C ILE A 629 -1.96 21.16 -26.44
N LYS A 630 -3.28 21.06 -26.68
CA LYS A 630 -4.30 21.47 -25.71
C LYS A 630 -4.68 20.27 -24.85
N ILE A 631 -3.99 20.11 -23.72
CA ILE A 631 -4.37 19.12 -22.69
C ILE A 631 -5.59 19.69 -21.96
N SER A 632 -6.78 19.27 -22.34
CA SER A 632 -7.96 19.47 -21.50
C SER A 632 -7.78 18.63 -20.23
N PRO A 633 -8.02 19.16 -19.02
CA PRO A 633 -8.01 18.33 -17.82
C PRO A 633 -8.99 17.18 -18.01
N ILE A 634 -8.56 15.95 -17.67
CA ILE A 634 -9.41 14.76 -17.69
C ILE A 634 -10.72 15.13 -17.02
N ALA A 635 -11.83 15.07 -17.77
CA ALA A 635 -13.14 15.35 -17.22
C ALA A 635 -13.37 14.36 -16.08
N LEU A 636 -13.55 14.88 -14.87
CA LEU A 636 -13.85 14.03 -13.71
C LEU A 636 -15.19 13.35 -13.95
N SER A 637 -15.16 12.04 -14.06
CA SER A 637 -16.36 11.22 -14.13
C SER A 637 -16.84 10.92 -12.72
N LYS A 638 -18.10 11.21 -12.44
CA LYS A 638 -18.80 10.62 -11.31
C LYS A 638 -18.66 9.09 -11.40
N ILE A 639 -18.19 8.46 -10.33
CA ILE A 639 -18.24 7.01 -10.20
C ILE A 639 -19.68 6.54 -9.94
N PRO A 640 -20.09 5.37 -10.43
CA PRO A 640 -21.44 4.85 -10.19
C PRO A 640 -21.77 4.81 -8.69
N ASN A 641 -23.04 5.06 -8.36
CA ASN A 641 -23.53 4.85 -7.00
C ASN A 641 -23.39 3.35 -6.63
N PRO A 642 -23.09 3.01 -5.37
CA PRO A 642 -23.16 1.63 -4.90
C PRO A 642 -24.57 1.04 -5.11
N ASP A 643 -24.66 -0.26 -5.41
CA ASP A 643 -25.95 -0.95 -5.60
C ASP A 643 -26.83 -0.92 -4.35
N ILE A 644 -26.20 -0.90 -3.17
CA ILE A 644 -26.89 -0.76 -1.88
C ILE A 644 -26.47 0.56 -1.28
N LEU A 645 -27.43 1.48 -1.13
CA LEU A 645 -27.20 2.81 -0.55
C LEU A 645 -27.32 2.77 0.99
N PRO A 646 -26.75 3.75 1.71
CA PRO A 646 -27.01 3.92 3.14
C PRO A 646 -28.51 4.11 3.41
N THR A 647 -28.99 3.60 4.54
CA THR A 647 -30.43 3.55 4.86
C THR A 647 -31.02 4.86 5.41
N GLY A 648 -30.21 5.91 5.56
CA GLY A 648 -30.63 7.22 6.07
C GLY A 648 -29.71 8.36 5.65
N ASN A 649 -29.97 9.56 6.17
CA ASN A 649 -29.17 10.75 5.89
C ASN A 649 -27.73 10.53 6.37
N ALA A 650 -26.76 10.73 5.47
CA ALA A 650 -25.35 10.65 5.82
C ALA A 650 -24.94 11.86 6.68
N ASN A 651 -24.36 11.59 7.85
CA ASN A 651 -23.84 12.60 8.75
C ASN A 651 -22.36 12.85 8.47
N ASP A 652 -21.60 11.78 8.21
CA ASP A 652 -20.17 11.86 7.96
C ASP A 652 -19.65 10.69 7.09
N VAL A 653 -18.48 10.87 6.48
CA VAL A 653 -17.82 9.89 5.60
C VAL A 653 -16.31 9.85 5.83
N ALA A 654 -15.74 8.65 5.84
CA ALA A 654 -14.30 8.47 5.95
C ALA A 654 -13.79 7.34 5.05
N PHE A 655 -12.74 7.63 4.28
CA PHE A 655 -11.94 6.60 3.62
C PHE A 655 -10.93 5.98 4.58
N SER A 656 -10.64 4.70 4.40
CA SER A 656 -9.40 4.13 4.93
C SER A 656 -8.20 4.77 4.22
N ASN A 657 -7.07 4.87 4.91
CA ASN A 657 -5.87 5.55 4.39
C ASN A 657 -5.34 4.94 3.08
N ASP A 658 -5.55 3.65 2.86
CA ASP A 658 -5.21 2.94 1.62
C ASP A 658 -6.26 3.12 0.49
N GLY A 659 -7.40 3.77 0.77
CA GLY A 659 -8.49 4.00 -0.16
C GLY A 659 -9.35 2.79 -0.51
N ASN A 660 -9.12 1.66 0.17
CA ASN A 660 -9.82 0.41 -0.13
C ASN A 660 -11.20 0.31 0.54
N TYR A 661 -11.45 1.06 1.61
CA TYR A 661 -12.71 1.05 2.34
C TYR A 661 -13.26 2.47 2.47
N LEU A 662 -14.59 2.58 2.42
CA LEU A 662 -15.34 3.81 2.67
C LEU A 662 -16.39 3.50 3.72
N CYS A 663 -16.37 4.21 4.84
CA CYS A 663 -17.43 4.15 5.84
C CYS A 663 -18.31 5.41 5.71
N VAL A 664 -19.62 5.21 5.72
CA VAL A 664 -20.63 6.28 5.76
C VAL A 664 -21.37 6.16 7.08
N ALA A 665 -21.31 7.19 7.92
CA ALA A 665 -22.13 7.35 9.12
C ALA A 665 -23.50 7.93 8.75
N HIS A 666 -24.59 7.41 9.32
CA HIS A 666 -25.93 7.85 8.98
C HIS A 666 -26.95 7.66 10.12
N SER A 667 -28.14 8.25 9.95
CA SER A 667 -29.14 8.40 11.03
C SER A 667 -30.04 7.20 11.29
N THR A 668 -30.01 6.17 10.44
CA THR A 668 -30.95 5.04 10.50
C THR A 668 -30.18 3.74 10.66
N SER A 669 -30.67 2.78 11.43
CA SER A 669 -30.02 1.47 11.57
C SER A 669 -29.71 0.87 10.18
N PRO A 670 -28.48 0.34 9.92
CA PRO A 670 -27.41 -0.01 10.87
C PRO A 670 -26.51 1.14 11.36
N TYR A 671 -26.86 2.40 11.09
CA TYR A 671 -26.19 3.64 11.48
C TYR A 671 -24.79 3.88 10.88
N ILE A 672 -24.15 2.83 10.37
CA ILE A 672 -22.98 2.90 9.50
C ILE A 672 -23.18 2.00 8.29
N THR A 673 -22.64 2.39 7.14
CA THR A 673 -22.53 1.51 5.96
C THR A 673 -21.07 1.49 5.52
N ILE A 674 -20.48 0.30 5.45
CA ILE A 674 -19.08 0.13 5.05
C ILE A 674 -19.05 -0.48 3.65
N TYR A 675 -18.31 0.17 2.75
CA TYR A 675 -18.04 -0.32 1.41
C TYR A 675 -16.60 -0.74 1.27
N LYS A 676 -16.37 -1.76 0.45
CA LYS A 676 -15.07 -2.10 -0.11
C LYS A 676 -15.02 -1.65 -1.56
N LYS A 677 -13.96 -0.95 -1.92
CA LYS A 677 -13.72 -0.51 -3.29
C LYS A 677 -13.32 -1.71 -4.16
N ASN A 678 -13.91 -1.80 -5.35
CA ASN A 678 -13.57 -2.78 -6.38
C ASN A 678 -13.54 -2.08 -7.75
N GLY A 679 -12.34 -1.68 -8.18
CA GLY A 679 -12.17 -0.82 -9.35
C GLY A 679 -12.87 0.53 -9.16
N SER A 680 -13.80 0.86 -10.06
CA SER A 680 -14.63 2.07 -10.00
C SER A 680 -15.95 1.89 -9.25
N ASN A 681 -16.21 0.72 -8.66
CA ASN A 681 -17.43 0.40 -7.93
C ASN A 681 -17.18 0.24 -6.42
N PHE A 682 -18.24 0.34 -5.63
CA PHE A 682 -18.24 0.11 -4.20
C PHE A 682 -19.21 -1.02 -3.85
N ILE A 683 -18.70 -2.04 -3.17
CA ILE A 683 -19.48 -3.20 -2.72
C ILE A 683 -19.75 -3.03 -1.24
N LYS A 684 -21.03 -3.00 -0.83
CA LYS A 684 -21.41 -2.94 0.59
C LYS A 684 -20.96 -4.23 1.28
N LEU A 685 -20.26 -4.09 2.39
CA LEU A 685 -19.88 -5.20 3.26
C LEU A 685 -21.04 -5.60 4.18
N ALA A 686 -20.94 -6.80 4.76
CA ALA A 686 -21.84 -7.21 5.82
C ALA A 686 -21.75 -6.23 7.00
N ASP A 687 -22.89 -5.90 7.60
CA ASP A 687 -22.90 -5.03 8.77
C ASP A 687 -22.16 -5.71 9.92
N PRO A 688 -21.46 -4.95 10.79
CA PRO A 688 -20.86 -5.51 12.00
C PRO A 688 -21.89 -6.28 12.83
N THR A 689 -21.50 -7.41 13.43
CA THR A 689 -22.41 -8.22 14.26
C THR A 689 -22.97 -7.42 15.44
N ASP A 690 -22.12 -6.57 16.03
CA ASP A 690 -22.50 -5.63 17.08
C ASP A 690 -22.68 -4.23 16.48
N LEU A 691 -23.93 -3.89 16.15
CA LEU A 691 -24.27 -2.62 15.56
C LEU A 691 -24.05 -1.44 16.53
N PRO A 692 -23.85 -0.22 16.01
CA PRO A 692 -24.06 0.99 16.79
C PRO A 692 -25.49 1.01 17.36
N LEU A 693 -25.67 1.63 18.52
CA LEU A 693 -26.95 1.66 19.24
C LEU A 693 -27.79 2.91 18.89
N ALA A 694 -27.20 3.89 18.23
CA ALA A 694 -27.86 5.14 17.84
C ALA A 694 -27.23 5.74 16.56
N SER A 695 -27.82 6.84 16.07
CA SER A 695 -27.31 7.61 14.93
C SER A 695 -25.83 7.91 15.09
N VAL A 696 -25.02 7.55 14.10
CA VAL A 696 -23.59 7.88 14.13
C VAL A 696 -23.41 9.27 13.53
N THR A 697 -22.80 10.17 14.30
CA THR A 697 -22.58 11.57 13.90
C THR A 697 -21.25 11.77 13.19
N ASP A 698 -20.26 10.90 13.45
CA ASP A 698 -18.90 11.04 12.94
C ASP A 698 -18.16 9.69 12.87
N VAL A 699 -17.26 9.53 11.89
CA VAL A 699 -16.46 8.32 11.65
C VAL A 699 -15.01 8.65 11.31
N ALA A 700 -14.06 7.90 11.88
CA ALA A 700 -12.65 8.03 11.54
C ALA A 700 -11.94 6.68 11.44
N PHE A 701 -11.17 6.48 10.39
CA PHE A 701 -10.25 5.35 10.26
C PHE A 701 -8.89 5.67 10.89
N SER A 702 -8.26 4.67 11.49
CA SER A 702 -6.85 4.77 11.84
C SER A 702 -5.97 4.78 10.58
N PRO A 703 -4.76 5.38 10.61
CA PRO A 703 -3.88 5.48 9.44
C PRO A 703 -3.41 4.14 8.86
N ASP A 704 -3.36 3.09 9.70
CA ASP A 704 -3.08 1.72 9.27
C ASP A 704 -4.32 0.99 8.71
N GLY A 705 -5.49 1.62 8.75
CA GLY A 705 -6.78 1.07 8.33
C GLY A 705 -7.25 -0.10 9.19
N VAL A 706 -6.66 -0.34 10.36
CA VAL A 706 -6.98 -1.47 11.25
C VAL A 706 -8.13 -1.14 12.20
N TYR A 707 -8.37 0.13 12.52
CA TYR A 707 -9.43 0.56 13.44
C TYR A 707 -10.36 1.56 12.76
N LEU A 708 -11.64 1.48 13.11
CA LEU A 708 -12.67 2.44 12.75
C LEU A 708 -13.30 2.93 14.06
N SER A 709 -13.13 4.21 14.38
CA SER A 709 -13.81 4.85 15.51
C SER A 709 -15.08 5.53 15.02
N ILE A 710 -16.16 5.41 15.80
CA ILE A 710 -17.43 6.07 15.53
C ILE A 710 -17.91 6.88 16.74
N ALA A 711 -18.58 7.99 16.47
CA ALA A 711 -19.28 8.79 17.48
C ALA A 711 -20.79 8.51 17.39
N GLU A 712 -21.36 7.90 18.42
CA GLU A 712 -22.81 7.67 18.51
C GLU A 712 -23.49 8.88 19.17
N SER A 713 -24.61 9.32 18.61
CA SER A 713 -25.42 10.40 19.16
C SER A 713 -25.80 10.08 20.60
N MET A 714 -25.68 11.07 21.48
CA MET A 714 -25.97 10.94 22.91
C MET A 714 -25.10 9.92 23.67
N SER A 715 -23.98 9.48 23.10
CA SER A 715 -22.98 8.65 23.77
C SER A 715 -21.88 9.50 24.40
N TYR A 716 -21.32 9.03 25.52
CA TYR A 716 -20.15 9.60 26.19
C TYR A 716 -18.88 8.76 25.95
N SER A 717 -18.84 8.03 24.84
CA SER A 717 -17.67 7.25 24.44
C SER A 717 -17.67 7.01 22.94
N ALA A 718 -16.49 7.11 22.32
CA ALA A 718 -16.33 6.66 20.94
C ALA A 718 -16.28 5.14 20.93
N THR A 719 -17.11 4.52 20.09
CA THR A 719 -17.09 3.07 19.87
C THR A 719 -15.99 2.76 18.86
N ILE A 720 -15.19 1.73 19.13
CA ILE A 720 -14.09 1.34 18.26
C ILE A 720 -14.38 -0.03 17.66
N TYR A 721 -14.30 -0.15 16.34
CA TYR A 721 -14.27 -1.41 15.62
C TYR A 721 -12.84 -1.73 15.20
N LYS A 722 -12.43 -2.98 15.37
CA LYS A 722 -11.18 -3.51 14.82
C LYS A 722 -11.48 -4.29 13.55
N ARG A 723 -10.78 -3.95 12.48
CA ARG A 723 -10.87 -4.62 11.18
C ARG A 723 -9.92 -5.82 11.13
N THR A 724 -10.41 -6.94 10.65
CA THR A 724 -9.60 -8.11 10.28
C THR A 724 -10.14 -8.67 8.97
N GLY A 725 -9.38 -8.49 7.89
CA GLY A 725 -9.90 -8.69 6.54
C GLY A 725 -11.03 -7.70 6.22
N ASP A 726 -12.18 -8.23 5.80
CA ASP A 726 -13.38 -7.45 5.47
C ASP A 726 -14.39 -7.39 6.66
N THR A 727 -14.01 -7.91 7.83
CA THR A 727 -14.87 -7.95 9.02
C THR A 727 -14.47 -6.87 10.02
N PHE A 728 -15.47 -6.18 10.58
CA PHE A 728 -15.32 -5.15 11.60
C PHE A 728 -15.94 -5.63 12.91
N THR A 729 -15.10 -5.86 13.93
CA THR A 729 -15.53 -6.37 15.24
C THR A 729 -15.48 -5.26 16.28
N LYS A 730 -16.59 -5.03 17.00
CA LYS A 730 -16.65 -4.02 18.06
C LYS A 730 -15.72 -4.40 19.22
N LEU A 731 -14.88 -3.48 19.65
CA LEU A 731 -14.02 -3.66 20.81
C LEU A 731 -14.78 -3.34 22.11
N THR A 732 -14.47 -4.08 23.17
CA THR A 732 -14.97 -3.79 24.52
C THR A 732 -14.38 -2.49 25.08
N ASN A 733 -13.11 -2.20 24.76
CA ASN A 733 -12.48 -0.95 25.12
C ASN A 733 -13.00 0.19 24.22
N LYS A 734 -13.29 1.34 24.83
CA LYS A 734 -13.87 2.50 24.19
C LYS A 734 -13.15 3.77 24.63
N ALA A 735 -13.14 4.79 23.79
CA ALA A 735 -12.59 6.09 24.15
C ALA A 735 -13.62 6.89 24.96
N SER A 736 -13.69 6.64 26.27
CA SER A 736 -14.65 7.31 27.16
C SER A 736 -14.30 8.78 27.35
N VAL A 737 -15.32 9.63 27.30
CA VAL A 737 -15.27 11.09 27.48
C VAL A 737 -16.32 11.54 28.50
N SER A 738 -16.35 12.83 28.82
CA SER A 738 -17.27 13.41 29.81
C SER A 738 -18.49 14.13 29.20
N SER A 739 -18.67 14.10 27.87
CA SER A 739 -19.77 14.77 27.17
C SER A 739 -20.00 14.18 25.78
N PHE A 740 -20.99 14.69 25.04
CA PHE A 740 -21.28 14.26 23.67
C PHE A 740 -20.09 14.54 22.76
N ILE A 741 -19.83 13.59 21.86
CA ILE A 741 -18.75 13.66 20.89
C ILE A 741 -19.25 14.37 19.64
N MET A 742 -18.47 15.35 19.18
CA MET A 742 -18.77 16.14 17.99
C MET A 742 -17.92 15.70 16.79
N ASP A 743 -16.67 15.27 17.03
CA ASP A 743 -15.71 14.88 15.99
C ASP A 743 -14.60 13.99 16.56
N LEU A 744 -14.02 13.14 15.72
CA LEU A 744 -13.00 12.15 15.98
C LEU A 744 -11.87 12.26 14.95
N SER A 745 -10.64 12.28 15.43
CA SER A 745 -9.48 12.29 14.52
C SER A 745 -8.36 11.42 15.06
N PHE A 746 -7.90 10.46 14.26
CA PHE A 746 -6.68 9.73 14.57
C PHE A 746 -5.46 10.59 14.25
N SER A 747 -4.42 10.51 15.09
CA SER A 747 -3.11 11.05 14.74
C SER A 747 -2.52 10.28 13.55
N PRO A 748 -1.77 10.92 12.64
CA PRO A 748 -1.18 10.24 11.48
C PRO A 748 -0.22 9.09 11.81
N ASP A 749 0.40 9.11 12.99
CA ASP A 749 1.20 7.98 13.50
C ASP A 749 0.36 6.81 14.05
N GLY A 750 -0.97 6.96 14.13
CA GLY A 750 -1.92 5.98 14.63
C GLY A 750 -1.87 5.75 16.15
N ASN A 751 -1.09 6.54 16.89
CA ASN A 751 -0.87 6.35 18.32
C ASN A 751 -1.89 7.09 19.19
N TYR A 752 -2.69 8.00 18.64
CA TYR A 752 -3.65 8.82 19.39
C TYR A 752 -4.97 8.93 18.65
N LEU A 753 -6.05 9.04 19.43
CA LEU A 753 -7.37 9.44 18.98
C LEU A 753 -7.74 10.73 19.71
N GLY A 754 -7.95 11.80 18.95
CA GLY A 754 -8.50 13.05 19.43
C GLY A 754 -10.02 13.03 19.35
N VAL A 755 -10.66 13.57 20.37
CA VAL A 755 -12.12 13.62 20.50
C VAL A 755 -12.53 15.05 20.85
N ALA A 756 -13.31 15.70 19.99
CA ALA A 756 -13.95 16.98 20.27
C ALA A 756 -15.29 16.74 20.99
N THR A 757 -15.62 17.56 22.00
CA THR A 757 -16.81 17.35 22.83
C THR A 757 -17.62 18.63 23.06
N TYR A 758 -18.92 18.43 23.32
CA TYR A 758 -19.89 19.52 23.52
C TYR A 758 -19.61 20.36 24.77
N GLN A 759 -19.27 19.72 25.90
CA GLN A 759 -18.98 20.41 27.17
C GLN A 759 -17.49 20.36 27.54
N SER A 760 -17.10 21.25 28.46
CA SER A 760 -15.76 21.29 29.06
C SER A 760 -15.36 19.89 29.57
N PRO A 761 -14.13 19.40 29.29
CA PRO A 761 -12.96 20.14 28.82
C PRO A 761 -12.90 20.40 27.30
N TYR A 762 -13.99 20.15 26.57
CA TYR A 762 -14.17 20.38 25.13
C TYR A 762 -13.33 19.51 24.19
N ILE A 763 -12.21 18.99 24.67
CA ILE A 763 -11.38 18.01 23.96
C ILE A 763 -10.89 16.92 24.91
N SER A 764 -10.68 15.74 24.36
CA SER A 764 -10.01 14.62 25.01
C SER A 764 -9.06 13.95 24.02
N ILE A 765 -7.85 13.62 24.47
CA ILE A 765 -6.90 12.83 23.69
C ILE A 765 -6.76 11.46 24.35
N HIS A 766 -6.88 10.40 23.57
CA HIS A 766 -6.69 9.04 24.02
C HIS A 766 -5.46 8.44 23.34
N LYS A 767 -4.50 7.98 24.14
CA LYS A 767 -3.34 7.26 23.65
C LYS A 767 -3.71 5.80 23.38
N ARG A 768 -3.36 5.32 22.20
CA ARG A 768 -3.58 3.95 21.77
C ARG A 768 -2.36 3.09 22.11
N SER A 769 -2.61 1.92 22.69
CA SER A 769 -1.62 0.86 22.86
C SER A 769 -2.30 -0.48 22.56
N GLY A 770 -2.01 -1.06 21.40
CA GLY A 770 -2.78 -2.18 20.86
C GLY A 770 -4.26 -1.82 20.69
N ASP A 771 -5.14 -2.60 21.33
CA ASP A 771 -6.60 -2.43 21.29
C ASP A 771 -7.13 -1.54 22.45
N THR A 772 -6.23 -0.93 23.23
CA THR A 772 -6.59 -0.08 24.39
C THR A 772 -6.41 1.40 24.09
N PHE A 773 -7.43 2.20 24.41
CA PHE A 773 -7.46 3.65 24.31
C PHE A 773 -7.52 4.28 25.70
N THR A 774 -6.39 4.83 26.14
CA THR A 774 -6.25 5.44 27.47
C THR A 774 -6.34 6.96 27.37
N ARG A 775 -7.31 7.56 28.05
CA ARG A 775 -7.47 9.02 28.11
C ARG A 775 -6.25 9.67 28.79
N LEU A 776 -5.68 10.68 28.15
CA LEU A 776 -4.59 11.51 28.67
C LEU A 776 -5.11 12.68 29.50
N ALA A 777 -4.21 13.36 30.21
CA ALA A 777 -4.53 14.60 30.90
C ALA A 777 -4.98 15.69 29.92
N ASN A 778 -5.93 16.53 30.34
CA ASN A 778 -6.38 17.66 29.52
C ASN A 778 -5.23 18.68 29.38
N PRO A 779 -5.18 19.45 28.27
CA PRO A 779 -4.24 20.56 28.16
C PRO A 779 -4.46 21.61 29.27
N SER A 780 -3.39 22.27 29.70
CA SER A 780 -3.48 23.31 30.74
C SER A 780 -4.34 24.52 30.31
N ALA A 781 -4.34 24.84 29.02
CA ALA A 781 -5.18 25.85 28.41
C ALA A 781 -6.26 25.20 27.55
N LEU A 782 -7.51 25.22 28.02
CA LEU A 782 -8.64 24.60 27.33
C LEU A 782 -9.12 25.46 26.13
N PRO A 783 -9.87 24.86 25.18
CA PRO A 783 -10.69 25.62 24.25
C PRO A 783 -11.70 26.51 24.98
N SER A 784 -12.14 27.61 24.36
CA SER A 784 -13.04 28.59 25.02
C SER A 784 -14.53 28.26 24.92
N GLY A 785 -14.89 27.16 24.26
CA GLY A 785 -16.28 26.72 24.08
C GLY A 785 -16.37 25.34 23.44
N GLN A 786 -17.60 24.92 23.15
CA GLN A 786 -17.91 23.66 22.45
C GLN A 786 -17.00 23.50 21.24
N CYS A 787 -16.31 22.36 21.15
CA CYS A 787 -15.48 22.03 20.01
C CYS A 787 -16.28 21.16 19.05
N ASN A 788 -16.40 21.63 17.81
CA ASN A 788 -17.15 20.96 16.75
C ASN A 788 -16.27 20.08 15.89
N CYS A 789 -14.97 20.37 15.83
CA CYS A 789 -14.03 19.62 15.02
C CYS A 789 -12.61 19.60 15.60
N ILE A 790 -11.85 18.57 15.25
CA ILE A 790 -10.48 18.32 15.69
C ILE A 790 -9.67 17.69 14.55
N SER A 791 -8.45 18.17 14.33
CA SER A 791 -7.57 17.59 13.31
C SER A 791 -6.12 17.59 13.79
N PHE A 792 -5.45 16.44 13.62
CA PHE A 792 -4.00 16.34 13.79
C PHE A 792 -3.30 16.81 12.51
N SER A 793 -2.17 17.52 12.66
CA SER A 793 -1.30 17.82 11.53
C SER A 793 -0.60 16.56 11.03
N SER A 794 -0.36 16.46 9.72
CA SER A 794 0.23 15.28 9.08
C SER A 794 1.66 14.96 9.56
N ASP A 795 2.38 15.95 10.08
CA ASP A 795 3.67 15.78 10.76
C ASP A 795 3.58 15.37 12.25
N ASN A 796 2.38 15.12 12.77
CA ASN A 796 2.07 14.75 14.17
C ASN A 796 2.44 15.80 15.25
N ASN A 797 2.83 17.01 14.84
CA ASN A 797 3.34 18.04 15.75
C ASN A 797 2.26 18.99 16.27
N TYR A 798 1.06 19.03 15.68
CA TYR A 798 0.01 19.96 16.06
C TYR A 798 -1.36 19.30 16.08
N VAL A 799 -2.26 19.90 16.87
CA VAL A 799 -3.70 19.60 16.89
C VAL A 799 -4.44 20.93 16.75
N ALA A 800 -5.26 21.05 15.71
CA ALA A 800 -6.18 22.15 15.52
C ALA A 800 -7.57 21.75 16.00
N VAL A 801 -8.25 22.66 16.68
CA VAL A 801 -9.57 22.43 17.25
C VAL A 801 -10.47 23.61 16.91
N GLY A 802 -11.53 23.34 16.16
CA GLY A 802 -12.56 24.33 15.82
C GLY A 802 -13.67 24.34 16.87
N GLN A 803 -14.14 25.53 17.23
CA GLN A 803 -15.07 25.72 18.35
C GLN A 803 -16.14 26.79 18.06
N SER A 804 -17.23 26.79 18.80
CA SER A 804 -18.38 27.69 18.61
C SER A 804 -18.24 29.07 19.25
N THR A 805 -17.16 29.29 20.01
CA THR A 805 -16.92 30.54 20.75
C THR A 805 -15.59 31.14 20.36
N ALA A 806 -15.54 32.45 20.16
CA ALA A 806 -14.29 33.19 19.92
C ALA A 806 -13.18 32.73 20.89
N PRO A 807 -11.96 32.41 20.42
CA PRO A 807 -11.39 32.71 19.10
C PRO A 807 -11.79 31.77 17.95
N TYR A 808 -12.75 30.85 18.12
CA TYR A 808 -13.25 29.88 17.12
C TYR A 808 -12.25 28.83 16.63
N LEU A 809 -10.95 29.04 16.86
CA LEU A 809 -9.88 28.10 16.59
C LEU A 809 -8.89 28.11 17.75
N SER A 810 -8.54 26.93 18.26
CA SER A 810 -7.42 26.72 19.17
C SER A 810 -6.41 25.78 18.51
N ILE A 811 -5.13 26.14 18.54
CA ILE A 811 -4.05 25.30 18.00
C ILE A 811 -3.13 24.90 19.16
N TYR A 812 -2.82 23.61 19.22
CA TYR A 812 -1.93 23.02 20.21
C TYR A 812 -0.70 22.48 19.51
N LYS A 813 0.47 22.78 20.04
CA LYS A 813 1.70 22.06 19.72
C LYS A 813 1.76 20.80 20.58
N ARG A 814 2.05 19.67 19.96
CA ARG A 814 2.18 18.37 20.60
C ARG A 814 3.66 18.06 20.82
N SER A 815 3.98 17.61 22.02
CA SER A 815 5.30 17.05 22.36
C SER A 815 5.08 15.83 23.24
N GLY A 816 5.23 14.64 22.65
CA GLY A 816 4.81 13.39 23.29
C GLY A 816 3.32 13.45 23.68
N ASP A 817 3.01 13.07 24.91
CA ASP A 817 1.64 13.03 25.43
C ASP A 817 1.08 14.40 25.84
N THR A 818 1.88 15.47 25.70
CA THR A 818 1.52 16.82 26.14
C THR A 818 1.06 17.70 24.98
N LEU A 819 -0.06 18.40 25.16
CA LEU A 819 -0.53 19.46 24.28
C LEU A 819 -0.33 20.83 24.95
N THR A 820 0.39 21.72 24.27
CA THR A 820 0.62 23.10 24.68
C THR A 820 -0.07 24.04 23.71
N LYS A 821 -1.03 24.84 24.18
CA LYS A 821 -1.70 25.83 23.33
C LYS A 821 -0.69 26.86 22.85
N ILE A 822 -0.64 27.10 21.55
CA ILE A 822 0.19 28.16 20.94
C ILE A 822 -0.65 29.42 20.72
N THR A 823 0.04 30.51 20.38
CA THR A 823 -0.60 31.79 20.07
C THR A 823 -1.59 31.63 18.91
N ASN A 824 -2.79 32.19 19.05
CA ASN A 824 -3.77 32.19 17.97
C ASN A 824 -3.22 32.98 16.76
N PRO A 825 -3.68 32.67 15.53
CA PRO A 825 -3.42 33.52 14.37
C PRO A 825 -3.81 34.98 14.63
N SER A 826 -3.05 35.93 14.10
CA SER A 826 -3.35 37.36 14.27
C SER A 826 -4.68 37.79 13.66
N ILE A 827 -5.12 37.09 12.61
CA ILE A 827 -6.46 37.21 12.03
C ILE A 827 -7.26 35.98 12.43
N LEU A 828 -8.19 36.17 13.36
CA LEU A 828 -9.05 35.10 13.86
C LEU A 828 -10.11 34.71 12.84
N PRO A 829 -10.62 33.47 12.90
CA PRO A 829 -11.86 33.15 12.22
C PRO A 829 -13.02 34.02 12.68
N THR A 830 -14.01 34.18 11.82
CA THR A 830 -15.10 35.14 12.03
C THR A 830 -16.31 34.56 12.75
N ASP A 831 -16.47 33.23 12.76
CA ASP A 831 -17.65 32.54 13.28
C ASP A 831 -17.34 31.07 13.62
N THR A 832 -18.35 30.37 14.15
CA THR A 832 -18.36 28.95 14.50
C THR A 832 -17.70 28.09 13.44
N CYS A 833 -16.75 27.27 13.90
CA CYS A 833 -16.13 26.27 13.07
C CYS A 833 -17.00 25.02 12.92
N PHE A 834 -17.10 24.47 11.71
CA PHE A 834 -17.70 23.15 11.47
C PHE A 834 -16.67 22.11 11.02
N GLY A 835 -15.58 22.53 10.36
CA GLY A 835 -14.51 21.62 9.94
C GLY A 835 -13.15 22.29 9.92
N VAL A 836 -12.11 21.54 10.31
CA VAL A 836 -10.70 21.94 10.22
C VAL A 836 -9.88 20.81 9.62
N ALA A 837 -8.94 21.14 8.74
CA ALA A 837 -8.03 20.15 8.15
C ALA A 837 -6.65 20.75 7.89
N PHE A 838 -5.60 20.00 8.22
CA PHE A 838 -4.25 20.30 7.76
C PHE A 838 -4.02 19.73 6.36
N SER A 839 -3.26 20.44 5.52
CA SER A 839 -2.76 19.86 4.27
C SER A 839 -1.74 18.77 4.56
N ASN A 840 -1.69 17.73 3.72
CA ASN A 840 -0.79 16.58 3.92
C ASN A 840 0.70 16.95 3.83
N ASP A 841 1.04 18.01 3.11
CA ASP A 841 2.37 18.62 3.06
C ASP A 841 2.66 19.60 4.22
N ASN A 842 1.72 19.74 5.16
CA ASN A 842 1.79 20.58 6.36
C ASN A 842 1.91 22.09 6.10
N LYS A 843 1.69 22.57 4.88
CA LYS A 843 1.80 24.01 4.55
C LYS A 843 0.56 24.81 4.91
N PHE A 844 -0.61 24.19 4.97
CA PHE A 844 -1.88 24.90 5.16
C PHE A 844 -2.74 24.28 6.27
N LEU A 845 -3.54 25.13 6.91
CA LEU A 845 -4.66 24.75 7.76
C LEU A 845 -5.92 25.44 7.21
N ALA A 846 -6.90 24.65 6.79
CA ALA A 846 -8.20 25.14 6.35
C ALA A 846 -9.21 25.11 7.49
N PHE A 847 -10.12 26.09 7.48
CA PHE A 847 -11.17 26.29 8.47
C PHE A 847 -12.49 26.58 7.75
N ALA A 848 -13.54 25.82 8.04
CA ALA A 848 -14.89 25.97 7.48
C ALA A 848 -15.86 26.60 8.51
N SER A 849 -16.74 27.50 8.06
CA SER A 849 -17.65 28.25 8.92
C SER A 849 -19.02 28.56 8.31
N SER A 850 -19.92 29.10 9.14
CA SER A 850 -21.27 29.56 8.75
C SER A 850 -21.34 30.92 8.09
N SER A 851 -20.28 31.73 8.18
CA SER A 851 -20.28 33.13 7.76
C SER A 851 -19.19 33.43 6.76
N SER A 852 -19.49 34.30 5.79
CA SER A 852 -18.52 34.77 4.79
C SER A 852 -17.20 35.20 5.45
N PRO A 853 -16.03 34.74 4.95
CA PRO A 853 -15.81 34.08 3.65
C PRO A 853 -16.11 32.57 3.60
N TYR A 854 -16.72 31.99 4.63
CA TYR A 854 -17.10 30.56 4.81
C TYR A 854 -15.92 29.59 4.90
N ILE A 855 -14.81 29.91 4.26
CA ILE A 855 -13.53 29.24 4.43
C ILE A 855 -12.43 30.25 4.75
N ILE A 856 -11.55 29.89 5.69
CA ILE A 856 -10.34 30.63 6.01
C ILE A 856 -9.17 29.67 5.89
N ILE A 857 -8.10 30.13 5.24
CA ILE A 857 -6.89 29.34 5.03
C ILE A 857 -5.73 30.05 5.69
N TYR A 858 -5.02 29.31 6.54
CA TYR A 858 -3.79 29.74 7.17
C TYR A 858 -2.61 29.04 6.51
N LYS A 859 -1.60 29.81 6.11
CA LYS A 859 -0.28 29.28 5.80
C LYS A 859 0.48 29.05 7.10
N ARG A 860 1.05 27.86 7.24
CA ARG A 860 1.84 27.47 8.40
C ARG A 860 3.32 27.66 8.10
N ASP A 861 4.01 28.33 9.02
CA ASP A 861 5.46 28.44 9.07
C ASP A 861 5.95 28.23 10.51
N GLY A 862 6.43 27.03 10.81
CA GLY A 862 6.72 26.59 12.17
C GLY A 862 5.49 26.64 13.09
N ASP A 863 5.61 27.39 14.19
CA ASP A 863 4.54 27.67 15.15
C ASP A 863 3.62 28.84 14.73
N THR A 864 3.87 29.47 13.58
CA THR A 864 3.11 30.64 13.12
C THR A 864 2.08 30.25 12.06
N PHE A 865 0.86 30.74 12.22
CA PHE A 865 -0.26 30.55 11.30
C PHE A 865 -0.73 31.90 10.77
N THR A 866 -0.45 32.17 9.50
CA THR A 866 -0.77 33.46 8.84
C THR A 866 -1.93 33.26 7.89
N LYS A 867 -3.02 34.01 8.07
CA LYS A 867 -4.15 33.97 7.14
C LYS A 867 -3.67 34.46 5.77
N ILE A 868 -3.94 33.68 4.72
CA ILE A 868 -3.70 34.07 3.33
C ILE A 868 -4.94 34.69 2.68
N ALA A 869 -4.79 35.18 1.46
CA ALA A 869 -5.90 35.69 0.66
C ALA A 869 -6.98 34.61 0.50
N ASN A 870 -8.25 35.01 0.58
CA ASN A 870 -9.35 34.10 0.28
C ASN A 870 -9.27 33.70 -1.21
N PRO A 871 -9.80 32.53 -1.60
CA PRO A 871 -10.02 32.23 -3.01
C PRO A 871 -10.83 33.34 -3.69
N ILE A 872 -10.56 33.62 -4.96
CA ILE A 872 -11.31 34.63 -5.73
C ILE A 872 -12.80 34.26 -5.75
N ASP A 873 -13.09 32.98 -6.01
CA ASP A 873 -14.44 32.42 -5.95
C ASP A 873 -14.63 31.67 -4.62
N ILE A 874 -15.07 32.40 -3.60
CA ILE A 874 -15.42 31.82 -2.30
C ILE A 874 -16.70 30.97 -2.39
N PRO A 875 -16.93 30.05 -1.44
CA PRO A 875 -18.23 29.40 -1.28
C PRO A 875 -19.33 30.44 -1.00
N ASP A 876 -20.58 30.11 -1.31
CA ASP A 876 -21.74 30.99 -1.16
C ASP A 876 -22.73 30.52 -0.08
N GLY A 877 -22.28 29.65 0.82
CA GLY A 877 -23.08 29.11 1.92
C GLY A 877 -22.25 28.47 3.03
N THR A 878 -22.94 28.04 4.09
CA THR A 878 -22.31 27.41 5.25
C THR A 878 -21.51 26.21 4.82
N CYS A 879 -20.21 26.21 5.15
CA CYS A 879 -19.31 25.11 4.87
C CYS A 879 -19.24 24.20 6.10
N TYR A 880 -19.53 22.90 5.92
CA TYR A 880 -19.58 21.94 7.02
C TYR A 880 -18.28 21.17 7.22
N SER A 881 -17.60 20.81 6.13
CA SER A 881 -16.35 20.06 6.18
C SER A 881 -15.38 20.51 5.09
N VAL A 882 -14.09 20.37 5.39
CA VAL A 882 -12.97 20.65 4.51
C VAL A 882 -12.00 19.48 4.60
N ASP A 883 -11.47 19.05 3.45
CA ASP A 883 -10.43 18.02 3.42
C ASP A 883 -9.46 18.27 2.27
N PHE A 884 -8.19 17.94 2.50
CA PHE A 884 -7.13 18.07 1.51
C PHE A 884 -6.90 16.74 0.81
N SER A 885 -6.64 16.78 -0.50
CA SER A 885 -6.19 15.59 -1.21
C SER A 885 -4.88 15.05 -0.63
N SER A 886 -4.66 13.74 -0.78
CA SER A 886 -3.46 13.05 -0.28
C SER A 886 -2.15 13.63 -0.85
N ASP A 887 -2.20 14.16 -2.07
CA ASP A 887 -1.08 14.86 -2.73
C ASP A 887 -0.98 16.35 -2.39
N SER A 888 -1.88 16.89 -1.55
CA SER A 888 -1.99 18.32 -1.18
C SER A 888 -2.21 19.29 -2.35
N ASN A 889 -2.60 18.79 -3.53
CA ASN A 889 -2.86 19.64 -4.69
C ASN A 889 -4.28 20.19 -4.74
N TYR A 890 -5.20 19.65 -3.94
CA TYR A 890 -6.61 20.02 -3.94
C TYR A 890 -7.17 20.17 -2.53
N LEU A 891 -8.14 21.08 -2.38
CA LEU A 891 -8.99 21.24 -1.20
C LEU A 891 -10.45 21.02 -1.63
N GLY A 892 -11.15 20.10 -0.97
CA GLY A 892 -12.58 19.90 -1.12
C GLY A 892 -13.32 20.57 0.02
N VAL A 893 -14.51 21.11 -0.27
CA VAL A 893 -15.35 21.83 0.68
C VAL A 893 -16.78 21.37 0.49
N SER A 894 -17.42 20.89 1.55
CA SER A 894 -18.85 20.56 1.57
C SER A 894 -19.66 21.75 2.10
N LEU A 895 -20.81 22.03 1.48
CA LEU A 895 -21.64 23.19 1.81
C LEU A 895 -23.15 22.89 1.74
N ASN A 896 -23.94 23.74 2.39
CA ASN A 896 -25.40 23.62 2.45
C ASN A 896 -26.15 24.24 1.25
N SER A 897 -25.50 25.14 0.50
CA SER A 897 -26.01 25.77 -0.71
C SER A 897 -25.50 25.04 -1.96
N PHE A 898 -26.21 25.17 -3.08
CA PHE A 898 -25.73 24.70 -4.38
C PHE A 898 -24.38 25.37 -4.71
N PRO A 899 -23.35 24.67 -5.20
CA PRO A 899 -23.34 23.31 -5.76
C PRO A 899 -23.18 22.16 -4.74
N TYR A 900 -23.32 22.44 -3.44
CA TYR A 900 -23.21 21.53 -2.28
C TYR A 900 -21.81 20.95 -2.04
N PHE A 901 -20.95 20.99 -3.05
CA PHE A 901 -19.55 20.62 -2.95
C PHE A 901 -18.72 21.48 -3.91
N THR A 902 -17.65 22.08 -3.40
CA THR A 902 -16.71 22.90 -4.18
C THR A 902 -15.29 22.36 -4.01
N ARG A 903 -14.46 22.53 -5.04
CA ARG A 903 -13.05 22.15 -4.99
C ARG A 903 -12.15 23.29 -5.43
N TYR A 904 -11.00 23.37 -4.81
CA TYR A 904 -9.94 24.30 -5.14
C TYR A 904 -8.69 23.54 -5.56
N LYS A 905 -8.07 23.97 -6.66
CA LYS A 905 -6.69 23.59 -7.00
C LYS A 905 -5.74 24.52 -6.28
N ILE A 906 -4.70 23.94 -5.69
CA ILE A 906 -3.69 24.64 -4.91
C ILE A 906 -2.48 24.85 -5.81
N THR A 907 -1.97 26.08 -5.89
CA THR A 907 -0.74 26.41 -6.63
C THR A 907 0.00 27.51 -5.90
N GLY A 908 1.13 27.15 -5.26
CA GLY A 908 1.78 28.02 -4.29
C GLY A 908 0.83 28.34 -3.14
N ASP A 909 0.62 29.62 -2.85
CA ASP A 909 -0.30 30.12 -1.81
C ASP A 909 -1.70 30.47 -2.38
N THR A 910 -2.01 30.07 -3.62
CA THR A 910 -3.29 30.40 -4.27
C THR A 910 -4.21 29.18 -4.36
N PHE A 911 -5.49 29.41 -4.06
CA PHE A 911 -6.57 28.42 -4.14
C PHE A 911 -7.54 28.85 -5.23
N THR A 912 -7.54 28.14 -6.36
CA THR A 912 -8.37 28.45 -7.53
C THR A 912 -9.54 27.49 -7.62
N LYS A 913 -10.78 28.00 -7.59
CA LYS A 913 -11.98 27.16 -7.71
C LYS A 913 -11.95 26.41 -9.04
N LEU A 914 -12.14 25.11 -8.98
CA LEU A 914 -12.29 24.25 -10.16
C LEU A 914 -13.74 24.32 -10.65
N SER A 915 -13.92 24.07 -11.95
CA SER A 915 -15.27 23.91 -12.50
C SER A 915 -16.01 22.78 -11.79
N ASP A 916 -17.30 23.00 -11.59
CA ASP A 916 -18.20 22.01 -11.01
C ASP A 916 -18.18 20.71 -11.83
N PRO A 917 -18.21 19.52 -11.19
CA PRO A 917 -18.38 18.26 -11.89
C PRO A 917 -19.65 18.26 -12.76
N SER A 918 -19.66 17.47 -13.83
CA SER A 918 -20.83 17.32 -14.71
C SER A 918 -22.05 16.73 -14.00
N THR A 919 -21.86 16.09 -12.84
CA THR A 919 -22.93 15.64 -11.96
C THR A 919 -22.67 16.15 -10.56
N LEU A 920 -23.60 16.95 -10.04
CA LEU A 920 -23.53 17.53 -8.70
C LEU A 920 -24.36 16.72 -7.69
N PRO A 921 -24.06 16.83 -6.39
CA PRO A 921 -24.96 16.37 -5.35
C PRO A 921 -26.35 16.99 -5.49
N THR A 922 -27.39 16.27 -5.11
CA THR A 922 -28.79 16.73 -5.21
C THR A 922 -29.27 17.50 -3.98
N SER A 923 -28.45 17.54 -2.92
CA SER A 923 -28.73 18.20 -1.65
C SER A 923 -27.44 18.54 -0.91
N GLY A 924 -27.54 19.31 0.18
CA GLY A 924 -26.40 19.70 1.03
C GLY A 924 -25.53 18.51 1.45
N CYS A 925 -24.22 18.72 1.44
CA CYS A 925 -23.24 17.73 1.86
C CYS A 925 -22.72 18.06 3.27
N ASN A 926 -22.84 17.10 4.19
CA ASN A 926 -22.37 17.28 5.57
C ASN A 926 -20.86 17.05 5.72
N SER A 927 -20.27 16.19 4.90
CA SER A 927 -18.86 15.81 4.99
C SER A 927 -18.21 15.60 3.62
N THR A 928 -16.88 15.67 3.58
CA THR A 928 -16.04 15.40 2.43
C THR A 928 -14.81 14.61 2.88
N SER A 929 -14.37 13.64 2.06
CA SER A 929 -13.15 12.87 2.31
C SER A 929 -12.44 12.54 1.00
N PHE A 930 -11.11 12.68 0.98
CA PHE A 930 -10.25 12.31 -0.13
C PHE A 930 -9.58 10.94 0.08
N SER A 931 -9.30 10.28 -1.04
CA SER A 931 -8.41 9.13 -1.07
C SER A 931 -7.64 9.08 -2.39
N LEU A 932 -6.42 8.52 -2.35
CA LEU A 932 -5.59 8.33 -3.54
C LEU A 932 -6.22 7.22 -4.41
N ILE A 933 -6.62 7.54 -5.64
CA ILE A 933 -6.89 6.51 -6.64
C ILE A 933 -5.55 6.13 -7.27
N LEU A 934 -4.87 5.12 -6.71
CA LEU A 934 -3.82 4.41 -7.45
C LEU A 934 -4.50 3.61 -8.56
N THR A 935 -4.70 4.25 -9.71
CA THR A 935 -4.90 3.51 -10.96
C THR A 935 -3.52 3.03 -11.38
N PHE A 936 -3.23 1.76 -11.10
CA PHE A 936 -2.09 1.06 -11.68
C PHE A 936 -2.47 0.45 -13.02
#